data_AF-A0A8J5YGY7-F1
#
_entry.id   AF-A0A8J5YGY7-F1
#
_cell.length_a   1.000
_cell.length_b   1.000
_cell.length_c   1.000
_cell.angle_alpha   90.00
_cell.angle_beta   90.00
_cell.angle_gamma   90.00
#
_symmetry.space_group_name_H-M   'P 1'
#
loop_
_entity.id
_entity.type
_entity.pdbx_description
1 polymer ?
#
loop_
_entity_poly.entity_id
_entity_poly.type
_entity_poly.pdbx_seq_one_letter_code
_entity_poly.pdbx_strand_id
1 'polypeptide(L)'
;MDVNGGEMSKNPTLICAPIMADSIDKMVTLMAKAKASTADLVEIRLDSLKNFNPFEDLNVLIKQCPLPTLFTYRPVWEGGQYDGDEKKRLDVLRLAMELGADYIDVELKVAHEFIKSIGGKKPEKFQVIVSSHNYQSTPSVEELGNLVVKIQSTGADIVPIIGLVMGERGLISRILCTKFGGYLTFGTLEAGVVSAPGQPTINDLLNLYNFRQLGPDTKVYGIIGKPVGHSKSPMLYNEAFKSAGFNGVFVHLLVDDLEMFLRTYSSTDFAGFSCTIPHKETAVKCCDEVDPVAKSIGAVNCIIRRQSDGKLFGYNTDYIGAISAIEDGLQARYNMSSAAGSPLAGKLFVVIGAGGAGKALAYGAKQKGARVVIANRTYERAQELADVIGGDALSLDDLARFHPEDGMILANTTSIGMQPNIDQTPMPKDALKYYSLVFDAVYTPKITRLLREAEETGATIVSGLEMFVGQAYEQFERFTGLPVDEFISPRSFIVPPHSTEGAVPENYVKVLTTLTQRLICLQQIAVRLITTARKLFDEMPHKDSITWNAMLSSYSQLCLHTDALSLFHLMRYTNTKPDHFTFTSTLNACSGLGSFRNGTKVHALIIAFGYQCYLPVNNSIIDMYGKCLDPCSARKAFEETGESIRNEVTWCSLLFAYANSGQFNIAFETFYEMPKRVLVAWNIMITGFARNGEVEMCIQLLKEK
;
A
#
# COMPACT_ATOMS: atom_id res chain seq x y z
N MET A 1 36.52 14.77 -29.96
CA MET A 1 36.81 13.51 -30.66
C MET A 1 35.68 12.58 -30.32
N ASP A 2 34.80 12.36 -31.30
CA ASP A 2 33.66 11.44 -31.20
C ASP A 2 34.13 10.03 -30.88
N VAL A 3 33.49 9.38 -29.91
CA VAL A 3 33.43 7.92 -29.81
C VAL A 3 32.03 7.51 -29.38
N ASN A 4 31.20 7.27 -30.40
CA ASN A 4 30.10 6.31 -30.47
C ASN A 4 29.11 6.21 -29.30
N GLY A 5 27.90 6.70 -29.57
CA GLY A 5 26.66 6.25 -28.97
C GLY A 5 26.40 4.76 -29.26
N GLY A 6 26.97 3.91 -28.42
CA GLY A 6 26.49 2.56 -28.21
C GLY A 6 25.59 2.56 -26.99
N GLU A 7 24.31 2.26 -27.16
CA GLU A 7 23.48 1.79 -26.06
C GLU A 7 24.14 0.53 -25.48
N MET A 8 24.97 0.70 -24.43
CA MET A 8 25.27 -0.40 -23.54
C MET A 8 23.95 -0.77 -22.87
N SER A 9 23.29 -1.80 -23.39
CA SER A 9 22.38 -2.63 -22.62
C SER A 9 23.16 -3.12 -21.39
N LYS A 10 23.14 -2.32 -20.32
CA LYS A 10 23.70 -2.71 -19.03
C LYS A 10 22.75 -3.75 -18.45
N ASN A 11 23.31 -4.89 -18.05
CA ASN A 11 22.55 -5.91 -17.33
C ASN A 11 21.79 -5.27 -16.16
N PRO A 12 20.56 -5.73 -15.87
CA PRO A 12 19.79 -5.24 -14.74
C PRO A 12 20.57 -5.43 -13.44
N THR A 13 20.46 -4.47 -12.52
CA THR A 13 21.09 -4.55 -11.20
C THR A 13 20.71 -5.84 -10.49
N LEU A 14 21.70 -6.53 -9.95
CA LEU A 14 21.52 -7.81 -9.28
C LEU A 14 21.06 -7.65 -7.82
N ILE A 15 20.28 -8.60 -7.33
CA ILE A 15 19.90 -8.73 -5.91
C ILE A 15 20.74 -9.86 -5.30
N CYS A 16 21.65 -9.49 -4.39
CA CYS A 16 22.47 -10.42 -3.63
C CYS A 16 21.87 -10.69 -2.25
N ALA A 17 21.74 -11.96 -1.88
CA ALA A 17 21.26 -12.39 -0.56
C ALA A 17 22.43 -12.70 0.39
N PRO A 18 22.60 -11.97 1.51
CA PRO A 18 23.60 -12.32 2.53
C PRO A 18 23.24 -13.60 3.29
N ILE A 19 24.20 -14.52 3.41
CA ILE A 19 24.07 -15.81 4.10
C ILE A 19 25.04 -15.83 5.29
N MET A 20 24.50 -15.74 6.52
CA MET A 20 25.26 -15.53 7.76
C MET A 20 24.97 -16.60 8.84
N ALA A 21 24.59 -17.81 8.44
CA ALA A 21 24.35 -18.87 9.42
C ALA A 21 25.66 -19.38 10.05
N ASP A 22 25.56 -19.93 11.25
CA ASP A 22 26.72 -20.40 12.01
C ASP A 22 27.19 -21.83 11.66
N SER A 23 26.50 -22.51 10.73
CA SER A 23 26.85 -23.84 10.23
C SER A 23 26.55 -24.01 8.74
N ILE A 24 27.27 -24.93 8.09
CA ILE A 24 27.15 -25.24 6.65
C ILE A 24 25.74 -25.70 6.28
N ASP A 25 25.14 -26.63 7.03
CA ASP A 25 23.78 -27.14 6.73
C ASP A 25 22.73 -26.01 6.74
N LYS A 26 22.87 -25.07 7.66
CA LYS A 26 21.99 -23.89 7.72
C LYS A 26 22.28 -22.94 6.56
N MET A 27 23.55 -22.71 6.20
CA MET A 27 23.90 -21.90 5.02
C MET A 27 23.29 -22.49 3.75
N VAL A 28 23.40 -23.80 3.53
CA VAL A 28 22.78 -24.51 2.40
C VAL A 28 21.27 -24.29 2.37
N THR A 29 20.60 -24.43 3.52
CA THR A 29 19.16 -24.17 3.63
C THR A 29 18.81 -22.73 3.25
N LEU A 30 19.61 -21.75 3.70
CA LEU A 30 19.40 -20.34 3.36
C LEU A 30 19.68 -20.04 1.89
N MET A 31 20.66 -20.69 1.26
CA MET A 31 20.92 -20.55 -0.18
C MET A 31 19.74 -21.05 -1.02
N ALA A 32 19.12 -22.18 -0.63
CA ALA A 32 17.89 -22.66 -1.25
C ALA A 32 16.72 -21.66 -1.06
N LYS A 33 16.60 -21.07 0.15
CA LYS A 33 15.61 -20.03 0.43
C LYS A 33 15.85 -18.76 -0.38
N ALA A 34 17.11 -18.37 -0.62
CA ALA A 34 17.46 -17.23 -1.47
C ALA A 34 16.99 -17.43 -2.91
N LYS A 35 17.18 -18.62 -3.47
CA LYS A 35 16.64 -18.97 -4.79
C LYS A 35 15.11 -18.93 -4.83
N ALA A 36 14.45 -19.51 -3.83
CA ALA A 36 13.00 -19.45 -3.72
C ALA A 36 12.46 -18.01 -3.60
N SER A 37 13.26 -17.11 -3.04
CA SER A 37 12.97 -15.68 -2.93
C SER A 37 13.39 -14.87 -4.18
N THR A 38 13.86 -15.54 -5.24
CA THR A 38 14.29 -14.92 -6.51
C THR A 38 15.47 -13.94 -6.41
N ALA A 39 16.38 -14.19 -5.47
CA ALA A 39 17.70 -13.55 -5.49
C ALA A 39 18.51 -13.98 -6.72
N ASP A 40 19.37 -13.09 -7.23
CA ASP A 40 20.21 -13.37 -8.39
C ASP A 40 21.50 -14.08 -8.02
N LEU A 41 22.00 -13.85 -6.81
CA LEU A 41 23.21 -14.47 -6.26
C LEU A 41 23.16 -14.48 -4.72
N VAL A 42 24.07 -15.23 -4.10
CA VAL A 42 24.24 -15.29 -2.64
C VAL A 42 25.62 -14.81 -2.23
N GLU A 43 25.70 -14.01 -1.16
CA GLU A 43 26.95 -13.70 -0.46
C GLU A 43 27.09 -14.65 0.72
N ILE A 44 28.08 -15.52 0.68
CA ILE A 44 28.42 -16.45 1.75
C ILE A 44 29.43 -15.76 2.67
N ARG A 45 28.98 -15.41 3.87
CA ARG A 45 29.79 -14.78 4.92
C ARG A 45 30.51 -15.85 5.74
N LEU A 46 31.69 -16.26 5.26
CA LEU A 46 32.52 -17.29 5.91
C LEU A 46 32.90 -16.90 7.35
N ASP A 47 32.99 -15.60 7.63
CA ASP A 47 33.30 -15.09 8.98
C ASP A 47 32.18 -15.34 10.00
N SER A 48 30.97 -15.69 9.56
CA SER A 48 29.85 -16.05 10.46
C SER A 48 29.86 -17.53 10.91
N LEU A 49 30.70 -18.38 10.32
CA LEU A 49 30.79 -19.80 10.67
C LEU A 49 31.58 -20.00 11.97
N LYS A 50 31.04 -20.81 12.90
CA LYS A 50 31.73 -21.16 14.15
C LYS A 50 32.82 -22.22 13.95
N ASN A 51 32.52 -23.21 13.13
CA ASN A 51 33.44 -24.29 12.76
C ASN A 51 33.53 -24.29 11.24
N PHE A 52 34.76 -24.24 10.71
CA PHE A 52 34.98 -24.14 9.28
C PHE A 52 36.22 -24.97 8.87
N ASN A 53 35.99 -26.01 8.07
CA ASN A 53 37.01 -26.79 7.38
C ASN A 53 37.07 -26.33 5.91
N PRO A 54 38.05 -25.50 5.52
CA PRO A 54 38.00 -24.77 4.25
C PRO A 54 37.74 -25.64 3.02
N PHE A 55 38.44 -26.76 2.86
CA PHE A 55 38.33 -27.56 1.65
C PHE A 55 36.99 -28.29 1.55
N GLU A 56 36.55 -28.94 2.63
CA GLU A 56 35.31 -29.71 2.65
C GLU A 56 34.09 -28.78 2.55
N ASP A 57 34.08 -27.71 3.34
CA ASP A 57 32.94 -26.82 3.47
C ASP A 57 32.73 -25.97 2.22
N LEU A 58 33.80 -25.41 1.63
CA LEU A 58 33.69 -24.66 0.36
C LEU A 58 33.16 -25.56 -0.76
N ASN A 59 33.63 -26.81 -0.83
CA ASN A 59 33.20 -27.77 -1.83
C ASN A 59 31.70 -28.12 -1.67
N VAL A 60 31.23 -28.26 -0.43
CA VAL A 60 29.80 -28.44 -0.12
C VAL A 60 28.99 -27.21 -0.54
N LEU A 61 29.42 -26.01 -0.11
CA LEU A 61 28.72 -24.76 -0.39
C LEU A 61 28.61 -24.48 -1.89
N ILE A 62 29.69 -24.63 -2.65
CA ILE A 62 29.70 -24.40 -4.11
C ILE A 62 28.82 -25.43 -4.82
N LYS A 63 28.94 -26.72 -4.50
CA LYS A 63 28.19 -27.78 -5.19
C LYS A 63 26.69 -27.74 -4.90
N GLN A 64 26.30 -27.37 -3.69
CA GLN A 64 24.90 -27.35 -3.27
C GLN A 64 24.24 -25.99 -3.50
N CYS A 65 25.00 -24.92 -3.78
CA CYS A 65 24.41 -23.62 -4.04
C CYS A 65 23.68 -23.63 -5.39
N PRO A 66 22.38 -23.27 -5.41
CA PRO A 66 21.60 -23.32 -6.64
C PRO A 66 21.61 -21.97 -7.41
N LEU A 67 22.46 -21.03 -6.99
CA LEU A 67 22.65 -19.67 -7.50
C LEU A 67 24.16 -19.37 -7.62
N PRO A 68 24.57 -18.34 -8.38
CA PRO A 68 25.94 -17.82 -8.33
C PRO A 68 26.40 -17.46 -6.91
N THR A 69 27.66 -17.74 -6.62
CA THR A 69 28.27 -17.63 -5.30
C THR A 69 29.25 -16.47 -5.21
N LEU A 70 29.07 -15.61 -4.20
CA LEU A 70 30.03 -14.62 -3.77
C LEU A 70 30.57 -15.03 -2.40
N PHE A 71 31.87 -15.31 -2.29
CA PHE A 71 32.49 -15.61 -1.00
C PHE A 71 33.14 -14.38 -0.38
N THR A 72 32.76 -14.09 0.86
CA THR A 72 33.31 -13.01 1.66
C THR A 72 33.84 -13.59 2.97
N TYR A 73 35.12 -13.35 3.28
CA TYR A 73 35.71 -13.72 4.56
C TYR A 73 36.19 -12.48 5.32
N ARG A 74 35.23 -11.73 5.86
CA ARG A 74 35.46 -10.36 6.34
C ARG A 74 36.26 -10.35 7.66
N PRO A 75 37.38 -9.63 7.76
CA PRO A 75 38.16 -9.52 8.98
C PRO A 75 37.60 -8.47 9.95
N VAL A 76 37.94 -8.58 11.23
CA VAL A 76 37.50 -7.65 12.29
C VAL A 76 37.88 -6.19 12.03
N TRP A 77 39.02 -5.95 11.38
CA TRP A 77 39.47 -4.60 11.03
C TRP A 77 38.68 -3.96 9.89
N GLU A 78 37.82 -4.74 9.23
CA GLU A 78 36.83 -4.26 8.24
C GLU A 78 35.39 -4.65 8.63
N GLY A 79 35.10 -4.69 9.94
CA GLY A 79 33.75 -4.88 10.47
C GLY A 79 33.18 -6.30 10.34
N GLY A 80 34.02 -7.28 10.01
CA GLY A 80 33.67 -8.70 10.03
C GLY A 80 33.93 -9.39 11.36
N GLN A 81 33.89 -10.72 11.35
CA GLN A 81 34.10 -11.56 12.55
C GLN A 81 35.41 -12.34 12.54
N TYR A 82 36.17 -12.35 11.45
CA TYR A 82 37.43 -13.10 11.38
C TYR A 82 38.59 -12.35 12.06
N ASP A 83 39.19 -12.97 13.08
CA ASP A 83 40.30 -12.42 13.88
C ASP A 83 41.61 -13.22 13.74
N GLY A 84 41.66 -14.19 12.81
CA GLY A 84 42.79 -15.09 12.60
C GLY A 84 43.91 -14.52 11.72
N ASP A 85 44.76 -15.45 11.23
CA ASP A 85 45.91 -15.12 10.38
C ASP A 85 45.50 -14.68 8.97
N GLU A 86 45.97 -13.51 8.54
CA GLU A 86 45.59 -12.91 7.25
C GLU A 86 45.98 -13.78 6.06
N LYS A 87 47.14 -14.45 6.11
CA LYS A 87 47.56 -15.32 5.01
C LYS A 87 46.62 -16.52 4.87
N LYS A 88 46.25 -17.16 5.98
CA LYS A 88 45.25 -18.24 5.98
C LYS A 88 43.90 -17.75 5.45
N ARG A 89 43.45 -16.56 5.83
CA ARG A 89 42.22 -15.94 5.32
C ARG A 89 42.23 -15.80 3.80
N LEU A 90 43.32 -15.26 3.25
CA LEU A 90 43.49 -15.10 1.80
C LEU A 90 43.65 -16.46 1.09
N ASP A 91 44.31 -17.45 1.71
CA ASP A 91 44.41 -18.80 1.17
C ASP A 91 43.01 -19.44 1.00
N VAL A 92 42.08 -19.21 1.95
CA VAL A 92 40.68 -19.65 1.83
C VAL A 92 39.98 -19.01 0.64
N LEU A 93 40.16 -17.71 0.40
CA LEU A 93 39.55 -17.03 -0.75
C LEU A 93 40.13 -17.52 -2.09
N ARG A 94 41.44 -17.81 -2.15
CA ARG A 94 42.04 -18.45 -3.34
C ARG A 94 41.48 -19.86 -3.55
N LEU A 95 41.31 -20.61 -2.47
CA LEU A 95 40.72 -21.94 -2.54
C LEU A 95 39.27 -21.90 -3.05
N ALA A 96 38.47 -20.93 -2.63
CA ALA A 96 37.12 -20.74 -3.15
C ALA A 96 37.12 -20.49 -4.67
N MET A 97 38.04 -19.66 -5.17
CA MET A 97 38.25 -19.46 -6.61
C MET A 97 38.61 -20.77 -7.33
N GLU A 98 39.58 -21.52 -6.80
CA GLU A 98 40.03 -22.79 -7.39
C GLU A 98 38.93 -23.86 -7.41
N LEU A 99 38.04 -23.85 -6.42
CA LEU A 99 36.89 -24.76 -6.32
C LEU A 99 35.69 -24.33 -7.17
N GLY A 100 35.75 -23.18 -7.83
CA GLY A 100 34.75 -22.74 -8.80
C GLY A 100 33.72 -21.74 -8.27
N ALA A 101 34.07 -20.91 -7.28
CA ALA A 101 33.27 -19.73 -6.94
C ALA A 101 33.08 -18.81 -8.16
N ASP A 102 31.96 -18.09 -8.21
CA ASP A 102 31.72 -17.08 -9.25
C ASP A 102 32.39 -15.74 -8.90
N TYR A 103 32.34 -15.37 -7.62
CA TYR A 103 32.91 -14.14 -7.09
C TYR A 103 33.61 -14.37 -5.75
N ILE A 104 34.61 -13.55 -5.47
CA ILE A 104 35.13 -13.33 -4.10
C ILE A 104 35.14 -11.83 -3.79
N ASP A 105 35.01 -11.50 -2.51
CA ASP A 105 35.23 -10.15 -1.99
C ASP A 105 36.59 -10.09 -1.28
N VAL A 106 37.44 -9.15 -1.70
CA VAL A 106 38.75 -8.87 -1.10
C VAL A 106 38.81 -7.39 -0.72
N GLU A 107 39.22 -7.10 0.51
CA GLU A 107 39.30 -5.73 1.00
C GLU A 107 40.45 -4.94 0.33
N LEU A 108 40.20 -3.67 0.02
CA LEU A 108 41.13 -2.77 -0.70
C LEU A 108 42.55 -2.76 -0.13
N LYS A 109 42.69 -2.85 1.20
CA LYS A 109 43.98 -2.83 1.90
C LYS A 109 44.93 -3.95 1.46
N VAL A 110 44.39 -5.12 1.09
CA VAL A 110 45.16 -6.32 0.71
C VAL A 110 44.93 -6.76 -0.73
N ALA A 111 44.04 -6.08 -1.45
CA ALA A 111 43.63 -6.43 -2.81
C ALA A 111 44.79 -6.49 -3.81
N HIS A 112 45.74 -5.54 -3.76
CA HIS A 112 46.87 -5.53 -4.69
C HIS A 112 47.76 -6.79 -4.53
N GLU A 113 48.06 -7.18 -3.28
CA GLU A 113 48.86 -8.38 -3.00
C GLU A 113 48.10 -9.65 -3.39
N PHE A 114 46.80 -9.70 -3.10
CA PHE A 114 45.95 -10.82 -3.45
C PHE A 114 45.84 -11.02 -4.97
N ILE A 115 45.52 -9.96 -5.72
CA ILE A 115 45.37 -10.03 -7.19
C ILE A 115 46.68 -10.44 -7.84
N LYS A 116 47.81 -9.90 -7.36
CA LYS A 116 49.15 -10.34 -7.81
C LYS A 116 49.41 -11.83 -7.55
N SER A 117 48.91 -12.37 -6.44
CA SER A 117 49.10 -13.79 -6.09
C SER A 117 48.30 -14.78 -6.97
N ILE A 118 47.21 -14.33 -7.59
CA ILE A 118 46.37 -15.14 -8.50
C ILE A 118 46.62 -14.85 -9.98
N GLY A 119 47.58 -13.98 -10.31
CA GLY A 119 47.91 -13.59 -11.68
C GLY A 119 48.15 -14.79 -12.59
N GLY A 120 47.39 -14.87 -13.69
CA GLY A 120 47.47 -15.97 -14.67
C GLY A 120 46.77 -17.28 -14.26
N LYS A 121 46.17 -17.36 -13.06
CA LYS A 121 45.44 -18.53 -12.55
C LYS A 121 43.92 -18.33 -12.47
N LYS A 122 43.46 -17.15 -12.90
CA LYS A 122 42.07 -16.73 -12.81
C LYS A 122 41.19 -17.51 -13.82
N PRO A 123 40.13 -18.23 -13.37
CA PRO A 123 39.17 -18.83 -14.29
C PRO A 123 38.42 -17.79 -15.13
N GLU A 124 37.99 -18.13 -16.35
CA GLU A 124 37.32 -17.17 -17.27
C GLU A 124 36.02 -16.58 -16.72
N LYS A 125 35.23 -17.36 -15.99
CA LYS A 125 33.92 -16.95 -15.44
C LYS A 125 33.98 -16.33 -14.04
N PHE A 126 35.18 -16.20 -13.48
CA PHE A 126 35.39 -15.72 -12.12
C PHE A 126 35.64 -14.22 -12.08
N GLN A 127 35.18 -13.53 -11.04
CA GLN A 127 35.42 -12.10 -10.84
C GLN A 127 35.85 -11.80 -9.40
N VAL A 128 36.74 -10.80 -9.25
CA VAL A 128 37.18 -10.31 -7.93
C VAL A 128 36.51 -8.99 -7.63
N ILE A 129 35.74 -8.93 -6.54
CA ILE A 129 35.19 -7.70 -6.00
C ILE A 129 36.22 -7.13 -5.03
N VAL A 130 36.65 -5.89 -5.26
CA VAL A 130 37.50 -5.15 -4.33
C VAL A 130 36.64 -4.16 -3.56
N SER A 131 36.52 -4.35 -2.25
CA SER A 131 35.60 -3.59 -1.40
C SER A 131 36.34 -2.62 -0.46
N SER A 132 35.63 -1.56 -0.05
CA SER A 132 36.07 -0.60 0.95
C SER A 132 34.85 -0.12 1.73
N HIS A 133 34.92 -0.09 3.05
CA HIS A 133 33.82 0.36 3.90
C HIS A 133 34.21 1.63 4.66
N ASN A 134 33.24 2.53 4.82
CA ASN A 134 33.37 3.71 5.67
C ASN A 134 32.20 3.72 6.65
N TYR A 135 32.53 3.57 7.95
CA TYR A 135 31.54 3.47 9.02
C TYR A 135 31.28 4.83 9.70
N GLN A 136 32.00 5.89 9.29
CA GLN A 136 31.91 7.21 9.90
C GLN A 136 30.97 8.13 9.12
N SER A 137 31.14 8.23 7.79
CA SER A 137 30.36 9.15 6.94
C SER A 137 30.48 8.79 5.46
N THR A 138 29.69 9.46 4.61
CA THR A 138 29.91 9.45 3.16
C THR A 138 30.91 10.56 2.79
N PRO A 139 32.08 10.23 2.20
CA PRO A 139 33.08 11.23 1.78
C PRO A 139 32.58 12.16 0.66
N SER A 140 33.36 13.19 0.36
CA SER A 140 33.12 14.07 -0.79
C SER A 140 33.24 13.33 -2.13
N VAL A 141 32.70 13.92 -3.20
CA VAL A 141 32.78 13.36 -4.55
C VAL A 141 34.24 13.20 -5.01
N GLU A 142 35.12 14.12 -4.63
CA GLU A 142 36.56 14.03 -4.95
C GLU A 142 37.21 12.84 -4.24
N GLU A 143 36.95 12.66 -2.95
CA GLU A 143 37.47 11.53 -2.17
C GLU A 143 36.92 10.18 -2.68
N LEU A 144 35.64 10.13 -3.04
CA LEU A 144 35.02 8.96 -3.67
C LEU A 144 35.63 8.66 -5.05
N GLY A 145 35.88 9.68 -5.87
CA GLY A 145 36.57 9.53 -7.15
C GLY A 145 37.98 8.97 -6.97
N ASN A 146 38.73 9.50 -6.00
CA ASN A 146 40.05 8.99 -5.63
C ASN A 146 40.00 7.55 -5.12
N LEU A 147 38.96 7.18 -4.36
CA LEU A 147 38.75 5.81 -3.90
C LEU A 147 38.49 4.85 -5.08
N VAL A 148 37.65 5.25 -6.04
CA VAL A 148 37.39 4.46 -7.26
C VAL A 148 38.68 4.24 -8.05
N VAL A 149 39.50 5.29 -8.23
CA VAL A 149 40.80 5.17 -8.91
C VAL A 149 41.74 4.22 -8.16
N LYS A 150 41.78 4.29 -6.82
CA LYS A 150 42.58 3.37 -6.00
C LYS A 150 42.13 1.92 -6.18
N ILE A 151 40.82 1.66 -6.16
CA ILE A 151 40.26 0.33 -6.40
C ILE A 151 40.63 -0.18 -7.80
N GLN A 152 40.47 0.65 -8.83
CA GLN A 152 40.86 0.28 -10.20
C GLN A 152 42.35 -0.04 -10.32
N SER A 153 43.21 0.69 -9.61
CA SER A 153 44.66 0.50 -9.65
C SER A 153 45.14 -0.84 -9.07
N THR A 154 44.30 -1.57 -8.30
CA THR A 154 44.68 -2.89 -7.77
C THR A 154 44.63 -4.00 -8.82
N GLY A 155 44.12 -3.72 -10.03
CA GLY A 155 43.89 -4.71 -11.07
C GLY A 155 42.51 -5.38 -10.99
N ALA A 156 41.54 -4.74 -10.35
CA ALA A 156 40.14 -5.16 -10.42
C ALA A 156 39.67 -5.07 -11.89
N ASP A 157 38.90 -6.07 -12.36
CA ASP A 157 38.31 -6.06 -13.71
C ASP A 157 37.47 -4.79 -13.91
N ILE A 158 37.42 -4.18 -15.10
CA ILE A 158 36.66 -2.94 -15.40
C ILE A 158 35.30 -2.95 -14.68
N VAL A 159 35.20 -2.15 -13.61
CA VAL A 159 34.38 -2.48 -12.45
C VAL A 159 32.93 -2.04 -12.64
N PRO A 160 31.96 -2.97 -12.64
CA PRO A 160 30.60 -2.62 -12.29
C PRO A 160 30.59 -2.08 -10.84
N ILE A 161 30.26 -0.81 -10.64
CA ILE A 161 30.36 -0.16 -9.32
C ILE A 161 29.19 -0.60 -8.41
N ILE A 162 29.52 -1.01 -7.19
CA ILE A 162 28.56 -1.29 -6.11
C ILE A 162 28.65 -0.14 -5.11
N GLY A 163 27.71 0.80 -5.19
CA GLY A 163 27.66 1.99 -4.31
C GLY A 163 26.47 1.93 -3.37
N LEU A 164 26.72 1.76 -2.07
CA LEU A 164 25.66 1.63 -1.06
C LEU A 164 25.98 2.50 0.17
N VAL A 165 24.96 3.17 0.68
CA VAL A 165 25.02 3.98 1.90
C VAL A 165 24.31 3.22 3.02
N MET A 166 25.00 3.04 4.15
CA MET A 166 24.46 2.32 5.30
C MET A 166 23.50 3.18 6.14
N GLY A 167 22.67 2.50 6.92
CA GLY A 167 21.72 3.13 7.85
C GLY A 167 20.38 3.50 7.19
N GLU A 168 19.39 3.87 8.02
CA GLU A 168 18.02 4.16 7.57
C GLU A 168 17.97 5.31 6.55
N ARG A 169 18.80 6.35 6.73
CA ARG A 169 18.94 7.48 5.79
C ARG A 169 19.49 7.06 4.42
N GLY A 170 20.29 6.00 4.39
CA GLY A 170 20.90 5.45 3.17
C GLY A 170 20.00 4.49 2.39
N LEU A 171 18.79 4.15 2.90
CA LEU A 171 17.89 3.17 2.28
C LEU A 171 17.62 3.48 0.80
N ILE A 172 17.46 4.75 0.44
CA ILE A 172 17.23 5.18 -0.94
C ILE A 172 18.34 4.71 -1.90
N SER A 173 19.59 4.64 -1.44
CA SER A 173 20.72 4.22 -2.25
C SER A 173 20.66 2.72 -2.59
N ARG A 174 19.94 1.92 -1.79
CA ARG A 174 19.79 0.46 -1.99
C ARG A 174 18.61 0.12 -2.90
N ILE A 175 17.64 1.03 -3.00
CA ILE A 175 16.43 0.86 -3.82
C ILE A 175 16.68 1.40 -5.24
N LEU A 176 17.25 2.60 -5.35
CA LEU A 176 17.41 3.29 -6.64
C LEU A 176 18.68 2.89 -7.41
N CYS A 177 19.34 1.79 -7.02
CA CYS A 177 20.55 1.30 -7.68
C CYS A 177 20.34 1.12 -9.20
N THR A 178 19.21 0.53 -9.61
CA THR A 178 18.90 0.26 -11.02
C THR A 178 18.80 1.54 -11.84
N LYS A 179 18.21 2.59 -11.28
CA LYS A 179 18.10 3.90 -11.93
C LYS A 179 19.46 4.58 -12.09
N PHE A 180 20.32 4.48 -11.08
CA PHE A 180 21.61 5.18 -11.05
C PHE A 180 22.82 4.30 -11.43
N GLY A 181 22.57 3.13 -12.02
CA GLY A 181 23.60 2.29 -12.64
C GLY A 181 24.46 1.48 -11.66
N GLY A 182 23.96 1.20 -10.45
CA GLY A 182 24.61 0.29 -9.50
C GLY A 182 24.58 -1.16 -10.00
N TYR A 183 25.67 -1.90 -9.80
CA TYR A 183 25.78 -3.27 -10.29
C TYR A 183 24.95 -4.28 -9.49
N LEU A 184 24.98 -4.16 -8.15
CA LEU A 184 24.19 -5.01 -7.27
C LEU A 184 23.70 -4.24 -6.05
N THR A 185 22.62 -4.74 -5.46
CA THR A 185 22.13 -4.35 -4.13
C THR A 185 22.00 -5.59 -3.25
N PHE A 186 22.00 -5.40 -1.94
CA PHE A 186 21.80 -6.48 -0.97
C PHE A 186 20.38 -6.46 -0.43
N GLY A 187 19.71 -7.61 -0.47
CA GLY A 187 18.40 -7.85 0.12
C GLY A 187 18.45 -8.99 1.12
N THR A 188 17.84 -8.83 2.30
CA THR A 188 17.82 -9.90 3.30
C THR A 188 16.71 -10.92 3.05
N LEU A 189 16.91 -12.16 3.52
CA LEU A 189 15.89 -13.21 3.45
C LEU A 189 14.74 -12.98 4.44
N GLU A 190 15.06 -12.35 5.57
CA GLU A 190 14.13 -12.09 6.67
C GLU A 190 14.38 -10.70 7.26
N ALA A 191 13.32 -10.05 7.74
CA ALA A 191 13.43 -8.77 8.41
C ALA A 191 14.23 -8.92 9.72
N GLY A 192 15.16 -7.99 9.99
CA GLY A 192 15.99 -8.00 11.19
C GLY A 192 17.26 -8.86 11.10
N VAL A 193 17.38 -9.76 10.12
CA VAL A 193 18.61 -10.53 9.87
C VAL A 193 19.45 -9.82 8.81
N VAL A 194 20.17 -8.78 9.24
CA VAL A 194 20.91 -7.86 8.35
C VAL A 194 22.42 -8.04 8.48
N SER A 195 23.14 -8.03 7.35
CA SER A 195 24.61 -7.99 7.31
C SER A 195 25.16 -6.56 7.41
N ALA A 196 24.33 -5.57 7.08
CA ALA A 196 24.64 -4.15 7.21
C ALA A 196 23.38 -3.32 7.54
N PRO A 197 23.49 -2.23 8.31
CA PRO A 197 22.34 -1.37 8.63
C PRO A 197 21.64 -0.82 7.39
N GLY A 198 20.30 -0.78 7.42
CA GLY A 198 19.44 -0.22 6.38
C GLY A 198 19.14 -1.17 5.21
N GLN A 199 19.51 -2.45 5.28
CA GLN A 199 19.15 -3.42 4.24
C GLN A 199 17.64 -3.73 4.24
N PRO A 200 16.95 -3.59 3.09
CA PRO A 200 15.59 -4.08 2.92
C PRO A 200 15.56 -5.60 2.73
N THR A 201 14.39 -6.21 2.87
CA THR A 201 14.21 -7.61 2.48
C THR A 201 14.16 -7.76 0.96
N ILE A 202 14.47 -8.94 0.43
CA ILE A 202 14.32 -9.26 -1.00
C ILE A 202 12.86 -9.11 -1.43
N ASN A 203 11.92 -9.53 -0.56
CA ASN A 203 10.49 -9.36 -0.79
C ASN A 203 10.12 -7.87 -0.93
N ASP A 204 10.64 -7.00 -0.08
CA ASP A 204 10.34 -5.57 -0.18
C ASP A 204 10.96 -4.95 -1.43
N LEU A 205 12.19 -5.29 -1.79
CA LEU A 205 12.77 -4.83 -3.05
C LEU A 205 11.87 -5.20 -4.24
N LEU A 206 11.52 -6.48 -4.36
CA LEU A 206 10.78 -6.99 -5.51
C LEU A 206 9.31 -6.53 -5.53
N ASN A 207 8.62 -6.61 -4.40
CA ASN A 207 7.17 -6.48 -4.34
C ASN A 207 6.73 -5.11 -3.81
N LEU A 208 7.43 -4.54 -2.82
CA LEU A 208 7.10 -3.23 -2.27
C LEU A 208 7.62 -2.09 -3.14
N TYR A 209 8.85 -2.19 -3.66
CA TYR A 209 9.50 -1.15 -4.46
C TYR A 209 9.57 -1.45 -5.96
N ASN A 210 8.98 -2.57 -6.40
CA ASN A 210 8.94 -3.01 -7.80
C ASN A 210 10.32 -2.96 -8.47
N PHE A 211 11.37 -3.41 -7.78
CA PHE A 211 12.77 -3.23 -8.17
C PHE A 211 13.10 -3.64 -9.61
N ARG A 212 12.44 -4.67 -10.14
CA ARG A 212 12.65 -5.16 -11.53
C ARG A 212 12.02 -4.28 -12.61
N GLN A 213 11.13 -3.36 -12.25
CA GLN A 213 10.50 -2.39 -13.15
C GLN A 213 11.28 -1.06 -13.20
N LEU A 214 12.23 -0.86 -12.27
CA LEU A 214 13.03 0.35 -12.22
C LEU A 214 13.98 0.40 -13.41
N GLY A 215 14.06 1.58 -14.05
CA GLY A 215 15.00 1.87 -15.10
C GLY A 215 15.59 3.28 -14.97
N PRO A 216 16.49 3.66 -15.88
CA PRO A 216 17.13 4.99 -15.88
C PRO A 216 16.12 6.14 -15.92
N ASP A 217 15.01 5.96 -16.62
CA ASP A 217 13.98 7.01 -16.82
C ASP A 217 12.89 7.04 -15.73
N THR A 218 12.88 6.05 -14.81
CA THR A 218 11.86 5.98 -13.76
C THR A 218 11.87 7.24 -12.91
N LYS A 219 10.70 7.86 -12.72
CA LYS A 219 10.55 9.05 -11.87
C LYS A 219 10.49 8.64 -10.40
N VAL A 220 11.20 9.37 -9.55
CA VAL A 220 11.30 9.12 -8.11
C VAL A 220 10.31 10.02 -7.39
N TYR A 221 9.50 9.38 -6.55
CA TYR A 221 8.58 9.98 -5.60
C TYR A 221 8.92 9.48 -4.19
N GLY A 222 8.42 10.15 -3.17
CA GLY A 222 8.58 9.61 -1.83
C GLY A 222 7.84 10.35 -0.73
N ILE A 223 7.81 9.72 0.43
CA ILE A 223 7.24 10.30 1.66
C ILE A 223 8.36 10.90 2.49
N ILE A 224 8.33 12.21 2.66
CA ILE A 224 9.24 12.99 3.51
C ILE A 224 8.69 13.04 4.93
N GLY A 225 9.48 12.58 5.90
CA GLY A 225 9.08 12.59 7.31
C GLY A 225 10.20 12.28 8.28
N LYS A 226 9.94 12.50 9.57
CA LYS A 226 10.80 12.05 10.67
C LYS A 226 9.97 11.83 11.95
N PRO A 227 9.76 10.57 12.39
CA PRO A 227 10.17 9.31 11.74
C PRO A 227 9.35 9.04 10.46
N VAL A 228 9.80 8.08 9.63
CA VAL A 228 9.12 7.76 8.36
C VAL A 228 8.94 6.28 8.06
N GLY A 229 9.74 5.38 8.65
CA GLY A 229 9.70 3.94 8.34
C GLY A 229 8.37 3.22 8.62
N HIS A 230 7.45 3.85 9.37
CA HIS A 230 6.09 3.33 9.60
C HIS A 230 5.10 3.68 8.48
N SER A 231 5.51 4.52 7.52
CA SER A 231 4.63 4.98 6.46
C SER A 231 4.23 3.82 5.55
N LYS A 232 2.95 3.76 5.20
CA LYS A 232 2.45 2.80 4.21
C LYS A 232 2.37 3.40 2.81
N SER A 233 2.83 4.64 2.64
CA SER A 233 2.73 5.36 1.36
C SER A 233 3.48 4.63 0.23
N PRO A 234 4.73 4.14 0.41
CA PRO A 234 5.41 3.38 -0.63
C PRO A 234 4.64 2.15 -1.10
N MET A 235 4.01 1.42 -0.18
CA MET A 235 3.18 0.26 -0.53
C MET A 235 1.98 0.65 -1.38
N LEU A 236 1.31 1.76 -1.02
CA LEU A 236 0.13 2.24 -1.72
C LEU A 236 0.48 2.74 -3.13
N TYR A 237 1.47 3.63 -3.23
CA TYR A 237 1.82 4.29 -4.49
C TYR A 237 2.53 3.37 -5.47
N ASN A 238 3.41 2.48 -5.02
CA ASN A 238 4.11 1.58 -5.94
C ASN A 238 3.16 0.61 -6.60
N GLU A 239 2.20 0.06 -5.85
CA GLU A 239 1.17 -0.78 -6.49
C GLU A 239 0.29 0.06 -7.43
N ALA A 240 -0.15 1.26 -7.02
CA ALA A 240 -0.95 2.12 -7.89
C ALA A 240 -0.20 2.50 -9.18
N PHE A 241 1.10 2.83 -9.08
CA PHE A 241 1.94 3.10 -10.25
C PHE A 241 2.06 1.88 -11.15
N LYS A 242 2.31 0.70 -10.57
CA LYS A 242 2.39 -0.56 -11.31
C LYS A 242 1.08 -0.91 -12.00
N SER A 243 -0.06 -0.79 -11.31
CA SER A 243 -1.39 -1.07 -11.87
C SER A 243 -1.76 -0.12 -13.00
N ALA A 244 -1.43 1.17 -12.86
CA ALA A 244 -1.68 2.18 -13.88
C ALA A 244 -0.63 2.17 -15.03
N GLY A 245 0.39 1.30 -14.98
CA GLY A 245 1.49 1.30 -15.94
C GLY A 245 2.33 2.58 -15.91
N PHE A 246 2.33 3.32 -14.79
CA PHE A 246 3.06 4.56 -14.61
C PHE A 246 4.52 4.31 -14.24
N ASN A 247 5.46 4.87 -14.99
CA ASN A 247 6.90 4.69 -14.77
C ASN A 247 7.41 5.56 -13.59
N GLY A 248 7.00 5.20 -12.38
CA GLY A 248 7.38 5.87 -11.13
C GLY A 248 7.71 4.87 -10.03
N VAL A 249 8.53 5.32 -9.07
CA VAL A 249 8.81 4.60 -7.82
C VAL A 249 8.64 5.54 -6.65
N PHE A 250 7.99 5.07 -5.60
CA PHE A 250 7.70 5.79 -4.38
C PHE A 250 8.50 5.19 -3.21
N VAL A 251 9.33 6.00 -2.55
CA VAL A 251 10.25 5.53 -1.49
C VAL A 251 10.06 6.24 -0.15
N HIS A 252 10.61 5.66 0.91
CA HIS A 252 10.74 6.32 2.21
C HIS A 252 11.88 7.35 2.19
N LEU A 253 11.62 8.57 2.69
CA LEU A 253 12.62 9.64 2.78
C LEU A 253 12.69 10.14 4.22
N LEU A 254 13.68 9.64 4.97
CA LEU A 254 13.97 10.09 6.33
C LEU A 254 14.74 11.40 6.27
N VAL A 255 14.05 12.51 6.50
CA VAL A 255 14.59 13.86 6.29
C VAL A 255 14.73 14.60 7.62
N ASP A 256 15.93 15.10 7.89
CA ASP A 256 16.21 15.97 9.05
C ASP A 256 15.95 17.45 8.74
N ASP A 257 16.45 17.92 7.59
CA ASP A 257 16.32 19.28 7.09
C ASP A 257 15.67 19.27 5.70
N LEU A 258 14.47 19.83 5.59
CA LEU A 258 13.68 19.81 4.37
C LEU A 258 14.29 20.67 3.26
N GLU A 259 14.80 21.86 3.59
CA GLU A 259 15.34 22.80 2.61
C GLU A 259 16.61 22.23 1.99
N MET A 260 17.51 21.72 2.83
CA MET A 260 18.72 21.04 2.37
C MET A 260 18.38 19.82 1.50
N PHE A 261 17.37 19.04 1.89
CA PHE A 261 16.93 17.87 1.11
C PHE A 261 16.43 18.27 -0.28
N LEU A 262 15.50 19.23 -0.37
CA LEU A 262 14.91 19.67 -1.64
C LEU A 262 15.95 20.33 -2.57
N ARG A 263 16.94 21.02 -2.00
CA ARG A 263 18.09 21.57 -2.74
C ARG A 263 19.02 20.47 -3.27
N THR A 264 19.25 19.43 -2.46
CA THR A 264 20.14 18.32 -2.82
C THR A 264 19.52 17.46 -3.93
N TYR A 265 18.23 17.16 -3.82
CA TYR A 265 17.47 16.35 -4.78
C TYR A 265 16.64 17.25 -5.72
N SER A 266 17.33 18.19 -6.38
CA SER A 266 16.73 19.21 -7.25
C SER A 266 16.50 18.75 -8.70
N SER A 267 17.05 17.62 -9.11
CA SER A 267 16.92 17.12 -10.48
C SER A 267 15.49 16.71 -10.82
N THR A 268 15.19 16.68 -12.12
CA THR A 268 13.89 16.23 -12.67
C THR A 268 13.62 14.74 -12.49
N ASP A 269 14.59 13.97 -11.96
CA ASP A 269 14.36 12.60 -11.51
C ASP A 269 13.41 12.55 -10.33
N PHE A 270 13.49 13.54 -9.43
CA PHE A 270 12.66 13.64 -8.24
C PHE A 270 11.44 14.50 -8.55
N ALA A 271 10.36 13.84 -8.95
CA ALA A 271 9.20 14.48 -9.56
C ALA A 271 8.14 14.93 -8.55
N GLY A 272 8.05 14.31 -7.37
CA GLY A 272 7.08 14.74 -6.36
C GLY A 272 7.26 14.07 -5.01
N PHE A 273 6.71 14.69 -3.97
CA PHE A 273 6.86 14.25 -2.59
C PHE A 273 5.57 14.38 -1.81
N SER A 274 5.22 13.36 -1.03
CA SER A 274 4.29 13.52 0.09
C SER A 274 5.08 14.03 1.30
N CYS A 275 4.49 14.90 2.11
CA CYS A 275 5.11 15.44 3.33
C CYS A 275 4.26 15.09 4.55
N THR A 276 4.88 14.47 5.55
CA THR A 276 4.29 14.20 6.86
C THR A 276 5.04 14.94 7.97
N ILE A 277 4.72 14.64 9.22
CA ILE A 277 5.34 15.24 10.41
C ILE A 277 6.88 15.09 10.33
N PRO A 278 7.65 16.14 10.68
CA PRO A 278 7.24 17.49 11.12
C PRO A 278 7.20 18.54 9.98
N HIS A 279 7.31 18.13 8.72
CA HIS A 279 7.76 18.99 7.63
C HIS A 279 6.67 19.79 6.91
N LYS A 280 5.39 19.53 7.19
CA LYS A 280 4.26 20.13 6.44
C LYS A 280 4.24 21.66 6.46
N GLU A 281 4.61 22.28 7.59
CA GLU A 281 4.64 23.75 7.71
C GLU A 281 5.87 24.35 7.03
N THR A 282 7.04 23.71 7.17
CA THR A 282 8.28 24.11 6.50
C THR A 282 8.16 23.99 4.98
N ALA A 283 7.43 22.99 4.49
CA ALA A 283 7.18 22.77 3.06
C ALA A 283 6.49 23.97 2.39
N VAL A 284 5.66 24.72 3.10
CA VAL A 284 5.04 25.97 2.59
C VAL A 284 6.11 26.99 2.19
N LYS A 285 7.18 27.09 2.98
CA LYS A 285 8.27 28.06 2.76
C LYS A 285 9.25 27.58 1.68
N CYS A 286 9.33 26.27 1.46
CA CYS A 286 10.26 25.67 0.50
C CYS A 286 9.69 25.55 -0.92
N CYS A 287 8.37 25.69 -1.09
CA CYS A 287 7.75 25.67 -2.42
C CYS A 287 7.85 27.05 -3.08
N ASP A 288 8.17 27.09 -4.36
CA ASP A 288 8.20 28.31 -5.16
C ASP A 288 6.80 28.88 -5.36
N GLU A 289 5.82 27.99 -5.51
CA GLU A 289 4.41 28.29 -5.68
C GLU A 289 3.59 27.42 -4.71
N VAL A 290 2.55 27.99 -4.11
CA VAL A 290 1.69 27.27 -3.15
C VAL A 290 0.23 27.49 -3.54
N ASP A 291 -0.52 26.39 -3.61
CA ASP A 291 -1.95 26.38 -3.87
C ASP A 291 -2.70 27.32 -2.89
N PRO A 292 -3.69 28.10 -3.34
CA PRO A 292 -4.43 29.02 -2.46
C PRO A 292 -5.02 28.36 -1.22
N VAL A 293 -5.51 27.11 -1.32
CA VAL A 293 -6.04 26.36 -0.18
C VAL A 293 -4.89 25.95 0.74
N ALA A 294 -3.80 25.41 0.22
CA ALA A 294 -2.63 25.05 1.02
C ALA A 294 -2.01 26.26 1.74
N LYS A 295 -1.98 27.42 1.08
CA LYS A 295 -1.52 28.69 1.65
C LYS A 295 -2.44 29.17 2.78
N SER A 296 -3.76 29.04 2.61
CA SER A 296 -4.75 29.38 3.64
C SER A 296 -4.68 28.45 4.85
N ILE A 297 -4.43 27.17 4.61
CA ILE A 297 -4.17 26.18 5.67
C ILE A 297 -2.83 26.48 6.38
N GLY A 298 -1.84 26.98 5.66
CA GLY A 298 -0.48 27.17 6.17
C GLY A 298 0.27 25.85 6.36
N ALA A 299 -0.05 24.83 5.55
CA ALA A 299 0.63 23.54 5.53
C ALA A 299 0.55 22.88 4.14
N VAL A 300 1.64 22.26 3.69
CA VAL A 300 1.76 21.51 2.43
C VAL A 300 2.03 20.04 2.74
N ASN A 301 1.22 19.13 2.21
CA ASN A 301 1.45 17.67 2.32
C ASN A 301 1.80 17.01 0.98
N CYS A 302 1.74 17.73 -0.13
CA CYS A 302 2.02 17.24 -1.46
C CYS A 302 2.83 18.29 -2.21
N ILE A 303 4.02 17.92 -2.66
CA ILE A 303 4.92 18.78 -3.43
C ILE A 303 5.07 18.16 -4.81
N ILE A 304 4.87 18.95 -5.87
CA ILE A 304 5.07 18.54 -7.26
C ILE A 304 6.22 19.35 -7.84
N ARG A 305 7.20 18.68 -8.45
CA ARG A 305 8.22 19.34 -9.28
C ARG A 305 7.71 19.44 -10.71
N ARG A 306 7.39 20.65 -11.14
CA ARG A 306 6.91 20.91 -12.51
C ARG A 306 8.05 20.64 -13.49
N GLN A 307 7.80 19.80 -14.50
CA GLN A 307 8.83 19.39 -15.46
C GLN A 307 9.27 20.52 -16.40
N SER A 308 8.44 21.56 -16.59
CA SER A 308 8.73 22.65 -17.53
C SER A 308 9.77 23.65 -17.02
N ASP A 309 9.79 23.94 -15.71
CA ASP A 309 10.64 24.98 -15.10
C ASP A 309 11.41 24.47 -13.86
N GLY A 310 11.17 23.23 -13.43
CA GLY A 310 11.81 22.62 -12.25
C GLY A 310 11.30 23.14 -10.92
N LYS A 311 10.34 24.06 -10.91
CA LYS A 311 9.80 24.68 -9.69
C LYS A 311 8.98 23.71 -8.86
N LEU A 312 8.99 23.94 -7.55
CA LEU A 312 8.22 23.20 -6.57
C LEU A 312 6.87 23.87 -6.34
N PHE A 313 5.80 23.11 -6.57
CA PHE A 313 4.43 23.53 -6.31
C PHE A 313 3.86 22.75 -5.11
N GLY A 314 3.41 23.46 -4.09
CA GLY A 314 2.87 22.89 -2.85
C GLY A 314 1.34 22.84 -2.83
N TYR A 315 0.78 21.68 -2.52
CA TYR A 315 -0.65 21.41 -2.34
C TYR A 315 -0.94 20.83 -0.94
N ASN A 316 -2.22 20.84 -0.56
CA ASN A 316 -2.72 20.18 0.63
C ASN A 316 -3.90 19.28 0.27
N THR A 317 -3.77 17.97 0.51
CA THR A 317 -4.81 16.96 0.31
C THR A 317 -5.33 16.37 1.62
N ASP A 318 -4.75 16.75 2.77
CA ASP A 318 -5.16 16.24 4.09
C ASP A 318 -6.60 16.65 4.41
N TYR A 319 -6.99 17.90 4.11
CA TYR A 319 -8.31 18.42 4.47
C TYR A 319 -9.43 17.66 3.74
N ILE A 320 -9.29 17.42 2.44
CA ILE A 320 -10.34 16.78 1.65
C ILE A 320 -10.48 15.30 2.00
N GLY A 321 -9.36 14.62 2.24
CA GLY A 321 -9.36 13.22 2.68
C GLY A 321 -10.04 13.04 4.04
N ALA A 322 -9.73 13.90 5.02
CA ALA A 322 -10.30 13.81 6.36
C ALA A 322 -11.78 14.23 6.41
N ILE A 323 -12.12 15.38 5.81
CA ILE A 323 -13.48 15.90 5.86
C ILE A 323 -14.46 14.98 5.12
N SER A 324 -14.07 14.44 3.97
CA SER A 324 -14.91 13.50 3.23
C SER A 324 -15.16 12.21 4.04
N ALA A 325 -14.14 11.69 4.72
CA ALA A 325 -14.29 10.51 5.58
C ALA A 325 -15.23 10.77 6.77
N ILE A 326 -15.17 11.97 7.37
CA ILE A 326 -16.05 12.36 8.47
C ILE A 326 -17.49 12.55 7.98
N GLU A 327 -17.70 13.22 6.84
CA GLU A 327 -19.03 13.40 6.25
C GLU A 327 -19.67 12.05 5.87
N ASP A 328 -18.91 11.13 5.26
CA ASP A 328 -19.37 9.77 4.94
C ASP A 328 -19.76 9.01 6.23
N GLY A 329 -18.97 9.15 7.31
CA GLY A 329 -19.27 8.55 8.62
C GLY A 329 -20.57 9.07 9.25
N LEU A 330 -20.84 10.37 9.14
CA LEU A 330 -22.10 10.96 9.62
C LEU A 330 -23.30 10.51 8.79
N GLN A 331 -23.18 10.48 7.47
CA GLN A 331 -24.27 10.09 6.57
C GLN A 331 -24.73 8.65 6.80
N ALA A 332 -23.78 7.74 7.05
CA ALA A 332 -24.08 6.35 7.37
C ALA A 332 -24.91 6.16 8.65
N ARG A 333 -24.78 7.07 9.64
CA ARG A 333 -25.51 6.98 10.91
C ARG A 333 -26.98 7.39 10.79
N TYR A 334 -27.29 8.35 9.92
CA TYR A 334 -28.62 9.00 9.89
C TYR A 334 -29.55 8.52 8.77
N ASN A 335 -29.16 7.54 7.93
CA ASN A 335 -29.94 7.08 6.77
C ASN A 335 -30.49 8.25 5.90
N MET A 336 -29.78 9.38 5.87
CA MET A 336 -30.26 10.55 5.13
C MET A 336 -29.92 10.39 3.64
N SER A 337 -30.96 10.39 2.80
CA SER A 337 -30.82 10.75 1.39
C SER A 337 -30.28 12.18 1.31
N SER A 338 -29.25 12.37 0.49
CA SER A 338 -28.50 13.62 0.25
C SER A 338 -29.32 14.89 0.51
N ALA A 339 -29.29 15.41 1.73
CA ALA A 339 -29.79 16.75 2.04
C ALA A 339 -28.87 17.76 1.34
N ALA A 340 -29.42 18.90 0.92
CA ALA A 340 -28.74 19.91 0.09
C ALA A 340 -27.61 20.70 0.80
N GLY A 341 -26.97 20.15 1.84
CA GLY A 341 -25.92 20.80 2.62
C GLY A 341 -25.00 19.83 3.37
N SER A 342 -23.87 20.33 3.85
CA SER A 342 -22.89 19.52 4.61
C SER A 342 -23.49 19.05 5.96
N PRO A 343 -23.29 17.78 6.36
CA PRO A 343 -23.68 17.30 7.69
C PRO A 343 -22.86 17.95 8.83
N LEU A 344 -21.81 18.70 8.51
CA LEU A 344 -21.00 19.46 9.48
C LEU A 344 -21.55 20.86 9.78
N ALA A 345 -22.44 21.38 8.94
CA ALA A 345 -22.94 22.75 9.09
C ALA A 345 -23.59 22.97 10.47
N GLY A 346 -23.12 23.99 11.20
CA GLY A 346 -23.61 24.37 12.52
C GLY A 346 -23.13 23.49 13.69
N LYS A 347 -22.56 22.30 13.43
CA LYS A 347 -22.04 21.42 14.48
C LYS A 347 -20.76 21.99 15.10
N LEU A 348 -20.59 21.75 16.40
CA LEU A 348 -19.32 22.02 17.08
C LEU A 348 -18.30 20.92 16.76
N PHE A 349 -17.18 21.33 16.19
CA PHE A 349 -16.10 20.48 15.69
C PHE A 349 -14.83 20.75 16.50
N VAL A 350 -14.44 19.79 17.32
CA VAL A 350 -13.30 19.89 18.22
C VAL A 350 -12.10 19.20 17.59
N VAL A 351 -11.08 19.98 17.24
CA VAL A 351 -9.81 19.49 16.69
C VAL A 351 -8.79 19.37 17.81
N ILE A 352 -8.22 18.19 18.01
CA ILE A 352 -7.09 17.99 18.92
C ILE A 352 -5.80 18.06 18.10
N GLY A 353 -4.95 19.04 18.41
CA GLY A 353 -3.67 19.29 17.76
C GLY A 353 -3.70 20.50 16.82
N ALA A 354 -2.65 21.32 16.88
CA ALA A 354 -2.47 22.52 16.05
C ALA A 354 -1.26 22.40 15.08
N GLY A 355 -0.93 21.17 14.67
CA GLY A 355 0.07 20.89 13.63
C GLY A 355 -0.52 20.95 12.22
N GLY A 356 0.26 20.58 11.19
CA GLY A 356 -0.20 20.65 9.79
C GLY A 356 -1.51 19.90 9.49
N ALA A 357 -1.72 18.71 10.09
CA ALA A 357 -2.98 17.98 9.96
C ALA A 357 -4.14 18.68 10.68
N GLY A 358 -3.91 19.20 11.90
CA GLY A 358 -4.87 19.99 12.65
C GLY A 358 -5.31 21.24 11.89
N LYS A 359 -4.36 21.97 11.29
CA LYS A 359 -4.63 23.12 10.41
C LYS A 359 -5.54 22.75 9.24
N ALA A 360 -5.26 21.62 8.58
CA ALA A 360 -6.04 21.15 7.43
C ALA A 360 -7.48 20.76 7.83
N LEU A 361 -7.66 20.02 8.92
CA LEU A 361 -8.99 19.63 9.41
C LEU A 361 -9.80 20.83 9.91
N ALA A 362 -9.15 21.74 10.64
CA ALA A 362 -9.79 22.97 11.13
C ALA A 362 -10.30 23.83 9.98
N TYR A 363 -9.46 24.05 8.96
CA TYR A 363 -9.85 24.76 7.74
C TYR A 363 -11.02 24.05 7.04
N GLY A 364 -10.89 22.73 6.82
CA GLY A 364 -11.91 21.94 6.12
C GLY A 364 -13.26 21.95 6.84
N ALA A 365 -13.27 21.83 8.17
CA ALA A 365 -14.50 21.89 8.98
C ALA A 365 -15.16 23.27 8.89
N LYS A 366 -14.36 24.35 8.96
CA LYS A 366 -14.86 25.74 8.82
C LYS A 366 -15.48 25.97 7.44
N GLN A 367 -14.86 25.51 6.36
CA GLN A 367 -15.39 25.63 5.00
C GLN A 367 -16.73 24.89 4.82
N LYS A 368 -16.98 23.86 5.62
CA LYS A 368 -18.25 23.13 5.66
C LYS A 368 -19.29 23.73 6.61
N GLY A 369 -19.00 24.87 7.23
CA GLY A 369 -19.92 25.60 8.09
C GLY A 369 -19.93 25.15 9.55
N ALA A 370 -18.95 24.36 10.00
CA ALA A 370 -18.83 23.98 11.40
C ALA A 370 -18.33 25.14 12.28
N ARG A 371 -18.69 25.10 13.57
CA ARG A 371 -18.04 25.93 14.61
C ARG A 371 -16.82 25.16 15.10
N VAL A 372 -15.63 25.73 14.98
CA VAL A 372 -14.38 25.00 15.22
C VAL A 372 -13.76 25.40 16.55
N VAL A 373 -13.33 24.41 17.33
CA VAL A 373 -12.57 24.57 18.57
C VAL A 373 -11.24 23.85 18.42
N ILE A 374 -10.14 24.51 18.75
CA ILE A 374 -8.80 23.92 18.68
C ILE A 374 -8.30 23.63 20.08
N ALA A 375 -8.15 22.35 20.41
CA ALA A 375 -7.54 21.89 21.65
C ALA A 375 -6.07 21.49 21.41
N ASN A 376 -5.12 22.04 22.15
CA ASN A 376 -3.71 21.69 21.97
C ASN A 376 -2.94 21.74 23.29
N ARG A 377 -1.84 20.96 23.38
CA ARG A 377 -0.95 20.96 24.55
C ARG A 377 -0.27 22.32 24.76
N THR A 378 0.11 22.98 23.68
CA THR A 378 0.64 24.35 23.69
C THR A 378 -0.50 25.28 23.33
N TYR A 379 -1.03 26.01 24.31
CA TYR A 379 -2.22 26.83 24.17
C TYR A 379 -2.04 27.94 23.12
N GLU A 380 -0.85 28.56 23.07
CA GLU A 380 -0.54 29.62 22.12
C GLU A 380 -0.72 29.15 20.67
N ARG A 381 -0.31 27.91 20.36
CA ARG A 381 -0.54 27.31 19.03
C ARG A 381 -2.02 27.05 18.74
N ALA A 382 -2.82 26.73 19.75
CA ALA A 382 -4.26 26.60 19.58
C ALA A 382 -4.89 27.97 19.30
N GLN A 383 -4.49 29.00 20.05
CA GLN A 383 -4.96 30.38 19.86
C GLN A 383 -4.61 30.91 18.47
N GLU A 384 -3.35 30.79 18.04
CA GLU A 384 -2.92 31.20 16.70
C GLU A 384 -3.76 30.55 15.59
N LEU A 385 -4.05 29.24 15.71
CA LEU A 385 -4.88 28.55 14.72
C LEU A 385 -6.35 28.99 14.80
N ALA A 386 -6.89 29.13 16.01
CA ALA A 386 -8.26 29.58 16.23
C ALA A 386 -8.50 30.98 15.66
N ASP A 387 -7.56 31.91 15.84
CA ASP A 387 -7.63 33.27 15.31
C ASP A 387 -7.65 33.28 13.77
N VAL A 388 -6.83 32.42 13.15
CA VAL A 388 -6.76 32.32 11.68
C VAL A 388 -8.05 31.78 11.06
N ILE A 389 -8.69 30.79 11.70
CA ILE A 389 -9.91 30.15 11.17
C ILE A 389 -11.21 30.83 11.65
N GLY A 390 -11.13 31.75 12.61
CA GLY A 390 -12.28 32.31 13.31
C GLY A 390 -13.04 31.25 14.12
N GLY A 391 -12.33 30.58 15.02
CA GLY A 391 -12.83 29.60 15.98
C GLY A 391 -12.36 29.90 17.41
N ASP A 392 -12.54 28.96 18.33
CA ASP A 392 -12.14 29.11 19.73
C ASP A 392 -10.93 28.24 20.08
N ALA A 393 -10.11 28.66 21.04
CA ALA A 393 -8.97 27.91 21.52
C ALA A 393 -9.24 27.29 22.90
N LEU A 394 -8.70 26.09 23.12
CA LEU A 394 -8.87 25.33 24.35
C LEU A 394 -7.53 24.69 24.77
N SER A 395 -7.24 24.70 26.07
CA SER A 395 -6.14 23.89 26.60
C SER A 395 -6.49 22.41 26.52
N LEU A 396 -5.52 21.55 26.21
CA LEU A 396 -5.75 20.10 26.21
C LEU A 396 -6.23 19.57 27.57
N ASP A 397 -5.82 20.21 28.67
CA ASP A 397 -6.23 19.81 30.03
C ASP A 397 -7.73 20.09 30.31
N ASP A 398 -8.29 21.10 29.65
CA ASP A 398 -9.70 21.48 29.81
C ASP A 398 -10.63 20.68 28.89
N LEU A 399 -10.08 19.97 27.90
CA LEU A 399 -10.82 19.23 26.88
C LEU A 399 -11.79 18.20 27.49
N ALA A 400 -11.41 17.54 28.58
CA ALA A 400 -12.26 16.56 29.25
C ALA A 400 -13.54 17.16 29.86
N ARG A 401 -13.54 18.46 30.16
CA ARG A 401 -14.66 19.20 30.75
C ARG A 401 -15.42 20.03 29.71
N PHE A 402 -14.95 20.04 28.46
CA PHE A 402 -15.53 20.83 27.39
C PHE A 402 -16.64 20.05 26.69
N HIS A 403 -17.87 20.34 27.07
CA HIS A 403 -19.07 19.76 26.47
C HIS A 403 -20.25 20.75 26.52
N PRO A 404 -20.16 21.90 25.81
CA PRO A 404 -21.22 22.92 25.83
C PRO A 404 -22.52 22.44 25.15
N GLU A 405 -22.46 21.38 24.35
CA GLU A 405 -23.60 20.76 23.66
C GLU A 405 -23.36 19.26 23.43
N ASP A 406 -24.45 18.52 23.16
CA ASP A 406 -24.40 17.12 22.77
C ASP A 406 -24.23 16.95 21.25
N GLY A 407 -23.69 15.81 20.83
CA GLY A 407 -23.60 15.45 19.42
C GLY A 407 -22.50 16.20 18.66
N MET A 408 -21.48 16.67 19.37
CA MET A 408 -20.26 17.28 18.83
C MET A 408 -19.48 16.30 17.95
N ILE A 409 -18.47 16.79 17.24
CA ILE A 409 -17.51 15.97 16.48
C ILE A 409 -16.12 16.15 17.08
N LEU A 410 -15.43 15.04 17.35
CA LEU A 410 -14.05 15.06 17.83
C LEU A 410 -13.12 14.59 16.71
N ALA A 411 -12.02 15.31 16.50
CA ALA A 411 -11.00 14.94 15.52
C ALA A 411 -9.61 14.99 16.14
N ASN A 412 -9.00 13.85 16.42
CA ASN A 412 -7.60 13.77 16.83
C ASN A 412 -6.68 13.91 15.61
N THR A 413 -5.76 14.88 15.65
CA THR A 413 -4.72 15.10 14.64
C THR A 413 -3.31 15.05 15.21
N THR A 414 -3.19 14.62 16.47
CA THR A 414 -1.90 14.42 17.14
C THR A 414 -1.37 13.01 16.86
N SER A 415 -0.13 12.74 17.31
CA SER A 415 0.45 11.39 17.28
C SER A 415 0.11 10.55 18.53
N ILE A 416 -0.78 11.02 19.41
CA ILE A 416 -1.19 10.28 20.61
C ILE A 416 -1.98 9.03 20.18
N GLY A 417 -1.59 7.87 20.69
CA GLY A 417 -2.17 6.57 20.31
C GLY A 417 -1.46 5.88 19.13
N MET A 418 -0.47 6.53 18.50
CA MET A 418 0.34 5.94 17.44
C MET A 418 1.37 4.95 18.01
N GLN A 419 1.62 3.85 17.29
CA GLN A 419 2.65 2.88 17.66
C GLN A 419 4.02 3.56 17.89
N PRO A 420 4.75 3.22 18.97
CA PRO A 420 4.49 2.15 19.95
C PRO A 420 3.53 2.51 21.10
N ASN A 421 3.08 3.77 21.20
CA ASN A 421 2.30 4.28 22.34
C ASN A 421 0.80 4.00 22.21
N ILE A 422 0.42 2.75 21.96
CA ILE A 422 -0.94 2.33 21.61
C ILE A 422 -1.96 2.50 22.76
N ASP A 423 -1.49 2.57 24.01
CA ASP A 423 -2.31 2.72 25.21
C ASP A 423 -2.61 4.18 25.57
N GLN A 424 -2.07 5.14 24.83
CA GLN A 424 -2.35 6.56 25.05
C GLN A 424 -3.65 6.99 24.35
N THR A 425 -4.38 7.90 24.97
CA THR A 425 -5.58 8.55 24.41
C THR A 425 -5.54 10.04 24.76
N PRO A 426 -5.97 10.94 23.86
CA PRO A 426 -5.97 12.37 24.14
C PRO A 426 -7.16 12.82 25.02
N MET A 427 -8.14 11.95 25.27
CA MET A 427 -9.35 12.26 26.04
C MET A 427 -9.79 11.04 26.86
N PRO A 428 -10.30 11.22 28.09
CA PRO A 428 -10.88 10.13 28.86
C PRO A 428 -12.22 9.66 28.27
N LYS A 429 -12.48 8.35 28.36
CA LYS A 429 -13.70 7.70 27.87
C LYS A 429 -15.01 8.39 28.29
N ASP A 430 -15.12 8.85 29.53
CA ASP A 430 -16.36 9.45 30.05
C ASP A 430 -16.80 10.71 29.33
N ALA A 431 -15.86 11.45 28.72
CA ALA A 431 -16.14 12.64 27.94
C ALA A 431 -16.59 12.32 26.49
N LEU A 432 -16.32 11.11 25.99
CA LEU A 432 -16.62 10.73 24.60
C LEU A 432 -18.13 10.61 24.33
N LYS A 433 -18.95 10.37 25.37
CA LYS A 433 -20.42 10.27 25.26
C LYS A 433 -21.11 11.51 24.69
N TYR A 434 -20.46 12.68 24.76
CA TYR A 434 -20.97 13.95 24.23
C TYR A 434 -20.70 14.13 22.73
N TYR A 435 -19.96 13.21 22.11
CA TYR A 435 -19.59 13.26 20.70
C TYR A 435 -20.41 12.26 19.90
N SER A 436 -21.00 12.72 18.79
CA SER A 436 -21.73 11.85 17.86
C SER A 436 -20.79 11.08 16.93
N LEU A 437 -19.62 11.66 16.64
CA LEU A 437 -18.57 11.06 15.82
C LEU A 437 -17.19 11.39 16.39
N VAL A 438 -16.31 10.38 16.40
CA VAL A 438 -14.89 10.52 16.76
C VAL A 438 -14.03 10.05 15.60
N PHE A 439 -13.20 10.96 15.11
CA PHE A 439 -12.19 10.73 14.07
C PHE A 439 -10.80 10.74 14.70
N ASP A 440 -9.93 9.85 14.20
CA ASP A 440 -8.53 9.81 14.60
C ASP A 440 -7.62 9.71 13.37
N ALA A 441 -6.76 10.71 13.15
CA ALA A 441 -5.82 10.72 12.03
C ALA A 441 -4.75 9.62 12.14
N VAL A 442 -4.54 9.08 13.35
CA VAL A 442 -3.65 7.93 13.55
C VAL A 442 -4.25 6.69 12.88
N TYR A 443 -3.50 6.09 11.96
CA TYR A 443 -3.90 4.88 11.24
C TYR A 443 -3.05 3.65 11.59
N THR A 444 -2.06 3.81 12.47
CA THR A 444 -1.18 2.73 12.96
C THR A 444 -1.09 2.79 14.49
N PRO A 445 -1.89 1.99 15.21
CA PRO A 445 -2.79 0.92 14.74
C PRO A 445 -4.08 1.47 14.09
N LYS A 446 -4.80 0.62 13.34
CA LYS A 446 -6.06 1.01 12.67
C LYS A 446 -7.15 1.46 13.65
N ILE A 447 -7.26 0.74 14.77
CA ILE A 447 -8.17 1.06 15.88
C ILE A 447 -7.31 1.48 17.05
N THR A 448 -7.24 2.78 17.32
CA THR A 448 -6.54 3.34 18.48
C THR A 448 -7.37 3.15 19.75
N ARG A 449 -6.76 3.40 20.91
CA ARG A 449 -7.48 3.45 22.18
C ARG A 449 -8.63 4.46 22.14
N LEU A 450 -8.42 5.63 21.52
CA LEU A 450 -9.44 6.67 21.36
C LEU A 450 -10.66 6.14 20.60
N LEU A 451 -10.44 5.52 19.43
CA LEU A 451 -11.55 4.99 18.61
C LEU A 451 -12.27 3.85 19.33
N ARG A 452 -11.54 2.94 19.97
CA ARG A 452 -12.13 1.84 20.75
C ARG A 452 -13.02 2.37 21.89
N GLU A 453 -12.51 3.31 22.69
CA GLU A 453 -13.28 3.90 23.79
C GLU A 453 -14.48 4.72 23.28
N ALA A 454 -14.36 5.37 22.12
CA ALA A 454 -15.46 6.11 21.50
C ALA A 454 -16.60 5.18 21.05
N GLU A 455 -16.26 4.06 20.40
CA GLU A 455 -17.22 3.04 19.98
C GLU A 455 -17.99 2.46 21.19
N GLU A 456 -17.29 2.18 22.29
CA GLU A 456 -17.89 1.72 23.54
C GLU A 456 -18.88 2.73 24.16
N THR A 457 -18.78 4.01 23.80
CA THR A 457 -19.73 5.06 24.22
C THR A 457 -20.86 5.32 23.23
N GLY A 458 -20.91 4.58 22.10
CA GLY A 458 -21.96 4.68 21.09
C GLY A 458 -21.73 5.77 20.02
N ALA A 459 -20.55 6.39 20.01
CA ALA A 459 -20.14 7.33 18.98
C ALA A 459 -19.81 6.58 17.68
N THR A 460 -20.07 7.21 16.53
CA THR A 460 -19.57 6.70 15.25
C THR A 460 -18.07 6.93 15.17
N ILE A 461 -17.30 5.91 14.76
CA ILE A 461 -15.84 6.01 14.64
C ILE A 461 -15.41 6.15 13.19
N VAL A 462 -14.40 6.99 12.94
CA VAL A 462 -13.76 7.12 11.63
C VAL A 462 -12.26 6.96 11.80
N SER A 463 -11.71 5.91 11.19
CA SER A 463 -10.28 5.58 11.25
C SER A 463 -9.46 6.47 10.33
N GLY A 464 -8.24 6.79 10.75
CA GLY A 464 -7.28 7.55 9.95
C GLY A 464 -6.89 6.85 8.66
N LEU A 465 -7.16 5.54 8.53
CA LEU A 465 -6.98 4.82 7.27
C LEU A 465 -7.86 5.40 6.15
N GLU A 466 -9.08 5.83 6.46
CA GLU A 466 -9.99 6.44 5.48
C GLU A 466 -9.44 7.78 4.99
N MET A 467 -8.91 8.61 5.91
CA MET A 467 -8.19 9.84 5.56
C MET A 467 -6.96 9.53 4.71
N PHE A 468 -6.14 8.55 5.12
CA PHE A 468 -4.89 8.17 4.45
C PHE A 468 -5.13 7.76 2.99
N VAL A 469 -6.17 6.97 2.74
CA VAL A 469 -6.58 6.57 1.39
C VAL A 469 -7.15 7.76 0.61
N GLY A 470 -8.07 8.53 1.22
CA GLY A 470 -8.67 9.70 0.58
C GLY A 470 -7.66 10.75 0.12
N GLN A 471 -6.70 11.10 0.99
CA GLN A 471 -5.64 12.06 0.64
C GLN A 471 -4.64 11.50 -0.39
N ALA A 472 -4.51 10.18 -0.49
CA ALA A 472 -3.58 9.54 -1.40
C ALA A 472 -4.08 9.52 -2.86
N TYR A 473 -5.38 9.33 -3.07
CA TYR A 473 -6.01 9.42 -4.40
C TYR A 473 -5.73 10.77 -5.07
N GLU A 474 -6.00 11.86 -4.34
CA GLU A 474 -5.76 13.23 -4.82
C GLU A 474 -4.29 13.50 -5.14
N GLN A 475 -3.38 12.93 -4.36
CA GLN A 475 -1.95 13.03 -4.62
C GLN A 475 -1.53 12.21 -5.83
N PHE A 476 -2.09 11.02 -6.03
CA PHE A 476 -1.80 10.17 -7.19
C PHE A 476 -2.18 10.88 -8.49
N GLU A 477 -3.38 11.46 -8.56
CA GLU A 477 -3.81 12.23 -9.73
C GLU A 477 -2.85 13.40 -10.00
N ARG A 478 -2.37 14.08 -8.96
CA ARG A 478 -1.38 15.16 -9.09
C ARG A 478 0.02 14.70 -9.50
N PHE A 479 0.45 13.54 -9.01
CA PHE A 479 1.76 12.96 -9.37
C PHE A 479 1.78 12.46 -10.81
N THR A 480 0.68 11.86 -11.27
CA THR A 480 0.63 11.12 -12.53
C THR A 480 -0.08 11.86 -13.66
N GLY A 481 -1.01 12.76 -13.33
CA GLY A 481 -1.98 13.32 -14.28
C GLY A 481 -3.07 12.35 -14.72
N LEU A 482 -3.12 11.14 -14.14
CA LEU A 482 -4.11 10.11 -14.45
C LEU A 482 -5.33 10.23 -13.53
N PRO A 483 -6.54 9.89 -14.01
CA PRO A 483 -7.74 9.92 -13.18
C PRO A 483 -7.66 8.90 -12.04
N VAL A 484 -8.36 9.23 -10.94
CA VAL A 484 -8.44 8.42 -9.72
C VAL A 484 -8.93 6.98 -9.98
N ASP A 485 -9.72 6.73 -11.03
CA ASP A 485 -10.26 5.40 -11.36
C ASP A 485 -9.19 4.38 -11.77
N GLU A 486 -7.98 4.84 -12.18
CA GLU A 486 -6.83 3.97 -12.46
C GLU A 486 -6.02 3.64 -11.18
N PHE A 487 -6.42 4.19 -10.03
CA PHE A 487 -5.82 3.86 -8.73
C PHE A 487 -6.43 2.57 -8.17
N ILE A 488 -5.77 1.45 -8.43
CA ILE A 488 -6.15 0.14 -7.88
C ILE A 488 -5.28 -0.15 -6.65
N SER A 489 -5.89 -0.14 -5.45
CA SER A 489 -5.18 -0.43 -4.20
C SER A 489 -4.97 -1.95 -3.98
N PRO A 490 -3.82 -2.39 -3.45
CA PRO A 490 -3.55 -3.80 -3.19
C PRO A 490 -4.37 -4.42 -2.05
N ARG A 491 -4.57 -5.74 -2.18
CA ARG A 491 -5.14 -6.75 -1.25
C ARG A 491 -4.65 -6.74 0.21
N SER A 492 -3.59 -5.99 0.54
CA SER A 492 -2.81 -6.17 1.77
C SER A 492 -3.13 -5.19 2.91
N PHE A 493 -3.94 -4.15 2.66
CA PHE A 493 -4.26 -3.14 3.69
C PHE A 493 -5.23 -3.64 4.77
N ILE A 494 -5.88 -4.80 4.59
CA ILE A 494 -7.07 -5.21 5.37
C ILE A 494 -6.83 -6.41 6.31
N VAL A 495 -5.70 -7.12 6.23
CA VAL A 495 -5.48 -8.35 7.02
C VAL A 495 -4.27 -8.20 7.97
N PRO A 496 -4.44 -8.27 9.31
CA PRO A 496 -3.32 -8.48 10.23
C PRO A 496 -2.87 -9.96 10.20
N PRO A 497 -1.57 -10.25 10.41
CA PRO A 497 -1.07 -11.62 10.55
C PRO A 497 -1.50 -12.21 11.91
N HIS A 498 -2.03 -13.44 11.85
CA HIS A 498 -2.27 -14.43 12.90
C HIS A 498 -2.36 -13.97 14.37
N SER A 499 -3.58 -13.94 14.91
CA SER A 499 -3.85 -14.25 16.33
C SER A 499 -4.61 -15.57 16.40
N THR A 500 -4.02 -16.54 17.07
CA THR A 500 -4.54 -17.88 17.37
C THR A 500 -5.96 -17.84 17.94
N GLU A 501 -6.87 -18.60 17.32
CA GLU A 501 -8.22 -18.85 17.84
C GLU A 501 -8.14 -19.58 19.19
N GLY A 502 -8.64 -18.93 20.24
CA GLY A 502 -9.03 -19.59 21.47
C GLY A 502 -10.40 -20.25 21.29
N ALA A 503 -10.51 -21.52 21.68
CA ALA A 503 -11.70 -22.34 21.56
C ALA A 503 -12.92 -21.70 22.27
N VAL A 504 -14.04 -21.60 21.55
CA VAL A 504 -15.36 -21.23 22.09
C VAL A 504 -16.04 -22.48 22.68
N PRO A 505 -16.65 -22.44 23.88
CA PRO A 505 -17.26 -23.61 24.51
C PRO A 505 -18.46 -24.21 23.73
N GLU A 506 -18.56 -25.53 23.69
CA GLU A 506 -19.53 -26.34 22.90
C GLU A 506 -21.01 -26.02 23.12
N ASN A 507 -21.38 -25.34 24.21
CA ASN A 507 -22.78 -24.99 24.50
C ASN A 507 -23.32 -23.80 23.68
N TYR A 508 -22.46 -22.96 23.10
CA TYR A 508 -22.87 -21.83 22.26
C TYR A 508 -23.20 -22.23 20.82
N VAL A 509 -22.56 -23.30 20.31
CA VAL A 509 -22.71 -23.76 18.92
C VAL A 509 -24.15 -24.20 18.65
N LYS A 510 -24.78 -24.97 19.54
CA LYS A 510 -26.17 -25.47 19.36
C LYS A 510 -27.24 -24.37 19.28
N VAL A 511 -27.08 -23.27 20.02
CA VAL A 511 -28.03 -22.15 20.03
C VAL A 511 -27.91 -21.35 18.73
N LEU A 512 -26.68 -21.10 18.28
CA LEU A 512 -26.39 -20.46 17.00
C LEU A 512 -26.90 -21.28 15.82
N THR A 513 -26.64 -22.60 15.76
CA THR A 513 -27.11 -23.42 14.63
C THR A 513 -28.64 -23.42 14.52
N THR A 514 -29.36 -23.41 15.64
CA THR A 514 -30.83 -23.41 15.66
C THR A 514 -31.43 -22.06 15.20
N LEU A 515 -30.79 -20.94 15.54
CA LEU A 515 -31.20 -19.60 15.10
C LEU A 515 -30.88 -19.35 13.62
N THR A 516 -29.70 -19.80 13.17
CA THR A 516 -29.28 -19.72 11.77
C THR A 516 -30.19 -20.57 10.86
N GLN A 517 -30.58 -21.78 11.29
CA GLN A 517 -31.53 -22.62 10.55
C GLN A 517 -32.93 -21.97 10.45
N ARG A 518 -33.38 -21.25 11.49
CA ARG A 518 -34.66 -20.53 11.50
C ARG A 518 -34.65 -19.30 10.59
N LEU A 519 -33.55 -18.56 10.53
CA LEU A 519 -33.35 -17.43 9.61
C LEU A 519 -33.39 -17.87 8.13
N ILE A 520 -32.78 -19.01 7.80
CA ILE A 520 -32.79 -19.58 6.44
C ILE A 520 -34.20 -20.03 6.04
N CYS A 521 -34.95 -20.69 6.93
CA CYS A 521 -36.34 -21.09 6.67
C CYS A 521 -37.30 -19.89 6.50
N LEU A 522 -37.00 -18.74 7.08
CA LEU A 522 -37.82 -17.53 6.98
C LEU A 522 -37.65 -16.75 5.67
N GLN A 523 -36.68 -17.15 4.82
CA GLN A 523 -36.35 -16.50 3.54
C GLN A 523 -37.43 -16.69 2.44
N GLN A 524 -38.39 -17.60 2.62
CA GLN A 524 -39.35 -18.00 1.56
C GLN A 524 -40.72 -17.29 1.58
N ILE A 525 -41.02 -16.36 2.51
CA ILE A 525 -42.35 -15.73 2.61
C ILE A 525 -42.23 -14.19 2.71
N ALA A 526 -43.03 -13.48 1.91
CA ALA A 526 -42.93 -12.06 1.52
C ALA A 526 -42.82 -10.99 2.63
N VAL A 527 -42.28 -9.83 2.22
CA VAL A 527 -42.20 -8.44 2.76
C VAL A 527 -42.58 -8.14 4.23
N ARG A 528 -43.61 -8.75 4.81
CA ARG A 528 -43.95 -8.59 6.25
C ARG A 528 -42.97 -9.30 7.19
N LEU A 529 -42.19 -10.26 6.69
CA LEU A 529 -41.27 -11.05 7.51
C LEU A 529 -39.87 -10.45 7.59
N ILE A 530 -39.47 -9.58 6.66
CA ILE A 530 -38.14 -8.95 6.70
C ILE A 530 -37.99 -8.00 7.89
N THR A 531 -39.08 -7.34 8.31
CA THR A 531 -39.10 -6.50 9.53
C THR A 531 -38.96 -7.34 10.80
N THR A 532 -39.54 -8.55 10.81
CA THR A 532 -39.41 -9.49 11.94
C THR A 532 -38.02 -10.11 11.98
N ALA A 533 -37.48 -10.50 10.81
CA ALA A 533 -36.12 -10.99 10.67
C ALA A 533 -35.09 -9.93 11.08
N ARG A 534 -35.31 -8.66 10.71
CA ARG A 534 -34.50 -7.52 11.16
C ARG A 534 -34.51 -7.37 12.67
N LYS A 535 -35.69 -7.37 13.30
CA LYS A 535 -35.81 -7.30 14.76
C LYS A 535 -35.09 -8.45 15.44
N LEU A 536 -35.29 -9.68 14.96
CA LEU A 536 -34.61 -10.85 15.50
C LEU A 536 -33.10 -10.74 15.33
N PHE A 537 -32.64 -10.30 14.15
CA PHE A 537 -31.24 -10.05 13.87
C PHE A 537 -30.66 -9.03 14.86
N ASP A 538 -31.33 -7.89 15.08
CA ASP A 538 -30.89 -6.85 16.00
C ASP A 538 -30.69 -7.37 17.43
N GLU A 539 -31.66 -8.11 17.95
CA GLU A 539 -31.65 -8.71 19.30
C GLU A 539 -30.62 -9.84 19.47
N MET A 540 -29.99 -10.35 18.41
CA MET A 540 -28.97 -11.40 18.54
C MET A 540 -27.71 -10.87 19.22
N PRO A 541 -27.26 -11.48 20.35
CA PRO A 541 -26.07 -11.04 21.08
C PRO A 541 -24.77 -11.28 20.30
N HIS A 542 -24.74 -12.30 19.43
CA HIS A 542 -23.63 -12.59 18.53
C HIS A 542 -24.15 -12.86 17.13
N LYS A 543 -23.48 -12.28 16.12
CA LYS A 543 -23.84 -12.37 14.70
C LYS A 543 -22.63 -12.86 13.90
N ASP A 544 -22.73 -14.07 13.36
CA ASP A 544 -21.69 -14.68 12.50
C ASP A 544 -21.90 -14.34 11.02
N SER A 545 -20.93 -14.69 10.17
CA SER A 545 -20.97 -14.37 8.72
C SER A 545 -22.23 -14.91 8.04
N ILE A 546 -22.72 -16.08 8.47
CA ILE A 546 -23.93 -16.71 7.93
C ILE A 546 -25.16 -15.84 8.22
N THR A 547 -25.28 -15.34 9.45
CA THR A 547 -26.38 -14.47 9.87
C THR A 547 -26.39 -13.15 9.10
N TRP A 548 -25.22 -12.53 8.92
CA TRP A 548 -25.07 -11.31 8.12
C TRP A 548 -25.45 -11.53 6.65
N ASN A 549 -24.93 -12.60 6.05
CA ASN A 549 -25.18 -12.94 4.65
C ASN A 549 -26.64 -13.29 4.38
N ALA A 550 -27.32 -13.95 5.33
CA ALA A 550 -28.75 -14.23 5.23
C ALA A 550 -29.57 -12.93 5.15
N MET A 551 -29.29 -11.95 6.02
CA MET A 551 -29.99 -10.66 6.00
C MET A 551 -29.65 -9.84 4.75
N LEU A 552 -28.37 -9.77 4.37
CA LEU A 552 -27.92 -9.05 3.17
C LEU A 552 -28.57 -9.60 1.89
N SER A 553 -28.57 -10.93 1.75
CA SER A 553 -29.17 -11.60 0.60
C SER A 553 -30.68 -11.38 0.58
N SER A 554 -31.33 -11.42 1.75
CA SER A 554 -32.77 -11.16 1.86
C SER A 554 -33.13 -9.73 1.45
N TYR A 555 -32.39 -8.73 1.90
CA TYR A 555 -32.61 -7.35 1.46
C TYR A 555 -32.36 -7.16 -0.04
N SER A 556 -31.28 -7.75 -0.57
CA SER A 556 -31.00 -7.68 -2.00
C SER A 556 -32.09 -8.34 -2.84
N GLN A 557 -32.61 -9.50 -2.43
CA GLN A 557 -33.66 -10.24 -3.14
C GLN A 557 -35.02 -9.52 -3.10
N LEU A 558 -35.32 -8.82 -2.01
CA LEU A 558 -36.55 -8.04 -1.84
C LEU A 558 -36.46 -6.63 -2.48
N CYS A 559 -35.40 -6.35 -3.25
CA CYS A 559 -35.14 -5.03 -3.85
C CYS A 559 -34.97 -3.89 -2.83
N LEU A 560 -34.68 -4.22 -1.57
CA LEU A 560 -34.37 -3.27 -0.48
C LEU A 560 -32.88 -2.93 -0.51
N HIS A 561 -32.42 -2.42 -1.65
CA HIS A 561 -31.00 -2.29 -1.94
C HIS A 561 -30.28 -1.27 -1.04
N THR A 562 -30.93 -0.16 -0.70
CA THR A 562 -30.38 0.84 0.24
C THR A 562 -30.19 0.25 1.64
N ASP A 563 -31.13 -0.57 2.10
CA ASP A 563 -31.03 -1.27 3.38
C ASP A 563 -29.93 -2.35 3.35
N ALA A 564 -29.77 -3.05 2.22
CA ALA A 564 -28.67 -3.99 2.02
C ALA A 564 -27.30 -3.29 2.11
N LEU A 565 -27.12 -2.14 1.47
CA LEU A 565 -25.86 -1.38 1.54
C LEU A 565 -25.60 -0.83 2.95
N SER A 566 -26.64 -0.32 3.61
CA SER A 566 -26.56 0.15 5.00
C SER A 566 -26.17 -1.00 5.94
N LEU A 567 -26.74 -2.18 5.71
CA LEU A 567 -26.40 -3.37 6.48
C LEU A 567 -24.96 -3.85 6.24
N PHE A 568 -24.50 -3.81 4.99
CA PHE A 568 -23.13 -4.15 4.64
C PHE A 568 -22.15 -3.17 5.29
N HIS A 569 -22.48 -1.89 5.32
CA HIS A 569 -21.69 -0.89 6.05
C HIS A 569 -21.64 -1.22 7.55
N LEU A 570 -22.79 -1.54 8.17
CA LEU A 570 -22.82 -1.95 9.57
C LEU A 570 -21.96 -3.20 9.85
N MET A 571 -22.02 -4.21 9.00
CA MET A 571 -21.21 -5.43 9.11
C MET A 571 -19.71 -5.10 9.21
N ARG A 572 -19.25 -4.11 8.43
CA ARG A 572 -17.84 -3.70 8.38
C ARG A 572 -17.34 -3.00 9.64
N TYR A 573 -18.22 -2.52 10.50
CA TYR A 573 -17.89 -1.98 11.83
C TYR A 573 -17.90 -3.06 12.92
N THR A 574 -18.16 -4.32 12.57
CA THR A 574 -18.07 -5.45 13.50
C THR A 574 -16.81 -6.28 13.26
N ASN A 575 -16.47 -7.18 14.19
CA ASN A 575 -15.36 -8.13 14.00
C ASN A 575 -15.63 -9.23 12.95
N THR A 576 -16.81 -9.25 12.33
CA THR A 576 -17.19 -10.26 11.33
C THR A 576 -16.72 -9.83 9.93
N LYS A 577 -15.83 -10.62 9.33
CA LYS A 577 -15.25 -10.33 8.00
C LYS A 577 -16.25 -10.62 6.87
N PRO A 578 -16.36 -9.73 5.86
CA PRO A 578 -17.06 -10.02 4.61
C PRO A 578 -16.46 -11.23 3.87
N ASP A 579 -17.31 -12.04 3.26
CA ASP A 579 -16.93 -13.15 2.40
C ASP A 579 -17.50 -13.00 0.97
N HIS A 580 -17.28 -14.00 0.12
CA HIS A 580 -17.74 -14.00 -1.27
C HIS A 580 -19.27 -13.91 -1.41
N PHE A 581 -20.05 -14.44 -0.45
CA PHE A 581 -21.51 -14.28 -0.45
C PHE A 581 -21.89 -12.84 -0.08
N THR A 582 -21.19 -12.24 0.90
CA THR A 582 -21.38 -10.84 1.28
C THR A 582 -21.21 -9.93 0.06
N PHE A 583 -20.12 -10.10 -0.69
CA PHE A 583 -19.79 -9.26 -1.83
C PHE A 583 -20.76 -9.43 -3.00
N THR A 584 -21.16 -10.67 -3.28
CA THR A 584 -22.18 -10.97 -4.30
C THR A 584 -23.49 -10.23 -4.01
N SER A 585 -24.00 -10.35 -2.78
CA SER A 585 -25.26 -9.69 -2.38
C SER A 585 -25.15 -8.16 -2.32
N THR A 586 -23.97 -7.64 -1.96
CA THR A 586 -23.72 -6.19 -1.92
C THR A 586 -23.62 -5.58 -3.32
N LEU A 587 -22.91 -6.25 -4.25
CA LEU A 587 -22.85 -5.82 -5.65
C LEU A 587 -24.21 -5.89 -6.33
N ASN A 588 -25.02 -6.90 -6.03
CA ASN A 588 -26.40 -6.97 -6.50
C ASN A 588 -27.23 -5.78 -5.99
N ALA A 589 -27.00 -5.33 -4.76
CA ALA A 589 -27.63 -4.11 -4.25
C ALA A 589 -27.14 -2.84 -4.97
N CYS A 590 -25.83 -2.71 -5.25
CA CYS A 590 -25.31 -1.61 -6.06
C CYS A 590 -25.90 -1.60 -7.48
N SER A 591 -25.95 -2.77 -8.11
CA SER A 591 -26.50 -3.04 -9.44
C SER A 591 -27.99 -2.69 -9.49
N GLY A 592 -28.77 -3.09 -8.48
CA GLY A 592 -30.20 -2.77 -8.36
C GLY A 592 -30.50 -1.28 -8.16
N LEU A 593 -29.58 -0.52 -7.58
CA LEU A 593 -29.68 0.95 -7.47
C LEU A 593 -29.14 1.69 -8.71
N GLY A 594 -28.46 1.00 -9.63
CA GLY A 594 -27.66 1.65 -10.67
C GLY A 594 -26.58 2.57 -10.10
N SER A 595 -26.10 2.30 -8.88
CA SER A 595 -25.20 3.20 -8.16
C SER A 595 -23.75 2.89 -8.50
N PHE A 596 -23.25 3.56 -9.54
CA PHE A 596 -21.86 3.44 -9.99
C PHE A 596 -20.87 3.71 -8.84
N ARG A 597 -21.05 4.82 -8.11
CA ARG A 597 -20.17 5.23 -7.00
C ARG A 597 -20.09 4.17 -5.89
N ASN A 598 -21.21 3.53 -5.53
CA ASN A 598 -21.18 2.48 -4.52
C ASN A 598 -20.61 1.18 -5.09
N GLY A 599 -20.91 0.88 -6.35
CA GLY A 599 -20.36 -0.25 -7.08
C GLY A 599 -18.84 -0.24 -7.15
N THR A 600 -18.24 0.91 -7.50
CA THR A 600 -16.77 1.07 -7.56
C THR A 600 -16.13 0.97 -6.18
N LYS A 601 -16.72 1.58 -5.14
CA LYS A 601 -16.29 1.41 -3.75
C LYS A 601 -16.30 -0.07 -3.31
N VAL A 602 -17.37 -0.81 -3.63
CA VAL A 602 -17.49 -2.24 -3.30
C VAL A 602 -16.53 -3.10 -4.13
N HIS A 603 -16.33 -2.78 -5.40
CA HIS A 603 -15.35 -3.45 -6.24
C HIS A 603 -13.92 -3.27 -5.72
N ALA A 604 -13.55 -2.06 -5.30
CA ALA A 604 -12.27 -1.80 -4.63
C ALA A 604 -12.12 -2.64 -3.34
N LEU A 605 -13.19 -2.81 -2.56
CA LEU A 605 -13.19 -3.71 -1.41
C LEU A 605 -13.01 -5.18 -1.83
N ILE A 606 -13.68 -5.65 -2.89
CA ILE A 606 -13.52 -7.03 -3.37
C ILE A 606 -12.08 -7.32 -3.77
N ILE A 607 -11.46 -6.38 -4.48
CA ILE A 607 -10.04 -6.44 -4.82
C ILE A 607 -9.24 -6.46 -3.52
N ALA A 608 -9.52 -5.56 -2.57
CA ALA A 608 -8.79 -5.46 -1.31
C ALA A 608 -8.95 -6.69 -0.39
N PHE A 609 -10.05 -7.44 -0.46
CA PHE A 609 -10.28 -8.67 0.29
C PHE A 609 -9.87 -9.95 -0.48
N GLY A 610 -9.47 -9.80 -1.75
CA GLY A 610 -8.97 -10.92 -2.57
C GLY A 610 -10.04 -11.80 -3.22
N TYR A 611 -11.28 -11.32 -3.33
CA TYR A 611 -12.38 -12.11 -3.87
C TYR A 611 -12.63 -11.93 -5.38
N GLN A 612 -11.85 -11.10 -6.08
CA GLN A 612 -12.09 -10.81 -7.51
C GLN A 612 -11.94 -12.03 -8.43
N CYS A 613 -11.14 -13.03 -8.03
CA CYS A 613 -10.98 -14.27 -8.80
C CYS A 613 -12.11 -15.29 -8.51
N TYR A 614 -12.99 -15.00 -7.56
CA TYR A 614 -14.10 -15.88 -7.22
C TYR A 614 -15.23 -15.68 -8.23
N LEU A 615 -15.49 -16.69 -9.06
CA LEU A 615 -16.36 -16.59 -10.23
C LEU A 615 -17.76 -15.95 -9.95
N PRO A 616 -18.49 -16.30 -8.87
CA PRO A 616 -19.74 -15.62 -8.53
C PRO A 616 -19.59 -14.11 -8.26
N VAL A 617 -18.48 -13.72 -7.63
CA VAL A 617 -18.17 -12.32 -7.32
C VAL A 617 -17.80 -11.57 -8.60
N ASN A 618 -16.94 -12.16 -9.44
CA ASN A 618 -16.58 -11.59 -10.74
C ASN A 618 -17.80 -11.38 -11.65
N ASN A 619 -18.69 -12.38 -11.75
CA ASN A 619 -19.93 -12.24 -12.52
C ASN A 619 -20.79 -11.08 -11.99
N SER A 620 -20.84 -10.90 -10.66
CA SER A 620 -21.55 -9.79 -10.03
C SER A 620 -20.90 -8.43 -10.30
N ILE A 621 -19.57 -8.37 -10.44
CA ILE A 621 -18.83 -7.16 -10.81
C ILE A 621 -19.20 -6.74 -12.23
N ILE A 622 -19.14 -7.68 -13.18
CA ILE A 622 -19.46 -7.44 -14.59
C ILE A 622 -20.92 -6.98 -14.72
N ASP A 623 -21.85 -7.67 -14.05
CA ASP A 623 -23.27 -7.28 -14.03
C ASP A 623 -23.49 -5.89 -13.42
N MET A 624 -22.81 -5.56 -12.32
CA MET A 624 -22.92 -4.25 -11.69
C MET A 624 -22.49 -3.13 -12.64
N TYR A 625 -21.32 -3.25 -13.29
CA TYR A 625 -20.87 -2.26 -14.26
C TYR A 625 -21.79 -2.19 -15.48
N GLY A 626 -22.28 -3.33 -15.97
CA GLY A 626 -23.24 -3.38 -17.06
C GLY A 626 -24.56 -2.68 -16.75
N LYS A 627 -25.09 -2.81 -15.53
CA LYS A 627 -26.28 -2.07 -15.08
C LYS A 627 -26.01 -0.59 -14.81
N CYS A 628 -24.77 -0.22 -14.52
CA CYS A 628 -24.33 1.17 -14.38
C CYS A 628 -23.92 1.83 -15.71
N LEU A 629 -24.14 1.17 -16.85
CA LEU A 629 -23.82 1.68 -18.20
C LEU A 629 -22.32 1.94 -18.44
N ASP A 630 -21.44 1.16 -17.79
CA ASP A 630 -20.00 1.21 -18.00
C ASP A 630 -19.46 -0.13 -18.56
N PRO A 631 -19.64 -0.39 -19.86
CA PRO A 631 -19.23 -1.63 -20.48
C PRO A 631 -17.69 -1.77 -20.57
N CYS A 632 -16.94 -0.66 -20.49
CA CYS A 632 -15.48 -0.69 -20.50
C CYS A 632 -14.92 -1.35 -19.24
N SER A 633 -15.41 -0.95 -18.06
CA SER A 633 -15.02 -1.61 -16.81
C SER A 633 -15.54 -3.04 -16.71
N ALA A 634 -16.75 -3.31 -17.24
CA ALA A 634 -17.27 -4.67 -17.34
C ALA A 634 -16.35 -5.58 -18.20
N ARG A 635 -15.81 -5.04 -19.29
CA ARG A 635 -14.85 -5.73 -20.16
C ARG A 635 -13.50 -5.96 -19.48
N LYS A 636 -12.94 -4.97 -18.78
CA LYS A 636 -11.71 -5.14 -17.98
C LYS A 636 -11.88 -6.27 -16.96
N ALA A 637 -12.98 -6.28 -16.20
CA ALA A 637 -13.27 -7.32 -15.20
C ALA A 637 -13.48 -8.72 -15.82
N PHE A 638 -13.98 -8.78 -17.06
CA PHE A 638 -14.09 -10.02 -17.83
C PHE A 638 -12.72 -10.54 -18.29
N GLU A 639 -11.84 -9.66 -18.74
CA GLU A 639 -10.50 -10.00 -19.23
C GLU A 639 -9.60 -10.52 -18.11
N GLU A 640 -9.67 -9.91 -16.93
CA GLU A 640 -8.97 -10.36 -15.72
C GLU A 640 -9.37 -11.77 -15.27
N THR A 641 -10.57 -12.24 -15.63
CA THR A 641 -10.97 -13.63 -15.45
C THR A 641 -10.28 -14.47 -16.51
N GLY A 642 -9.30 -15.29 -16.09
CA GLY A 642 -8.58 -16.18 -17.00
C GLY A 642 -9.52 -17.02 -17.85
N GLU A 643 -9.16 -17.26 -19.12
CA GLU A 643 -10.03 -17.89 -20.12
C GLU A 643 -10.61 -19.24 -19.68
N SER A 644 -9.87 -20.01 -18.88
CA SER A 644 -10.27 -21.33 -18.36
C SER A 644 -11.32 -21.29 -17.24
N ILE A 645 -11.61 -20.11 -16.67
CA ILE A 645 -12.51 -19.93 -15.52
C ILE A 645 -13.86 -19.36 -15.95
N ARG A 646 -13.93 -18.69 -17.12
CA ARG A 646 -15.15 -18.04 -17.63
C ARG A 646 -16.22 -19.09 -17.93
N ASN A 647 -17.43 -18.88 -17.41
CA ASN A 647 -18.59 -19.72 -17.72
C ASN A 647 -19.64 -18.95 -18.53
N GLU A 648 -20.73 -19.61 -18.90
CA GLU A 648 -21.77 -19.00 -19.71
C GLU A 648 -22.41 -17.77 -19.03
N VAL A 649 -22.41 -17.71 -17.70
CA VAL A 649 -22.91 -16.56 -16.92
C VAL A 649 -21.98 -15.35 -17.04
N THR A 650 -20.66 -15.57 -17.02
CA THR A 650 -19.65 -14.50 -17.21
C THR A 650 -19.83 -13.83 -18.58
N TRP A 651 -19.97 -14.66 -19.63
CA TRP A 651 -20.24 -14.20 -20.98
C TRP A 651 -21.59 -13.48 -21.12
N CYS A 652 -22.66 -14.02 -20.51
CA CYS A 652 -23.96 -13.34 -20.51
C CYS A 652 -23.88 -11.98 -19.80
N SER A 653 -23.09 -11.85 -18.73
CA SER A 653 -22.95 -10.59 -17.99
C SER A 653 -22.25 -9.52 -18.84
N LEU A 654 -21.19 -9.89 -19.58
CA LEU A 654 -20.51 -8.99 -20.51
C LEU A 654 -21.39 -8.60 -21.70
N LEU A 655 -22.08 -9.60 -22.27
CA LEU A 655 -23.04 -9.38 -23.35
C LEU A 655 -24.14 -8.40 -22.93
N PHE A 656 -24.66 -8.57 -21.71
CA PHE A 656 -25.63 -7.66 -21.13
C PHE A 656 -25.08 -6.24 -20.98
N ALA A 657 -23.83 -6.08 -20.53
CA ALA A 657 -23.21 -4.76 -20.37
C ALA A 657 -23.18 -3.97 -21.70
N TYR A 658 -22.77 -4.62 -22.80
CA TYR A 658 -22.77 -3.99 -24.13
C TYR A 658 -24.19 -3.72 -24.65
N ALA A 659 -25.09 -4.69 -24.55
CA ALA A 659 -26.47 -4.55 -25.02
C ALA A 659 -27.26 -3.47 -24.24
N ASN A 660 -27.06 -3.40 -22.91
CA ASN A 660 -27.71 -2.41 -22.05
C ASN A 660 -27.17 -0.99 -22.28
N SER A 661 -25.91 -0.87 -22.74
CA SER A 661 -25.27 0.40 -23.08
C SER A 661 -25.46 0.81 -24.55
N GLY A 662 -26.24 0.05 -25.34
CA GLY A 662 -26.51 0.34 -26.75
C GLY A 662 -25.35 0.03 -27.72
N GLN A 663 -24.28 -0.63 -27.27
CA GLN A 663 -23.12 -0.97 -28.10
C GLN A 663 -23.34 -2.29 -28.85
N PHE A 664 -24.33 -2.31 -29.74
CA PHE A 664 -24.83 -3.54 -30.36
C PHE A 664 -23.83 -4.27 -31.24
N ASN A 665 -22.93 -3.56 -31.91
CA ASN A 665 -21.90 -4.17 -32.76
C ASN A 665 -20.99 -5.09 -31.93
N ILE A 666 -20.52 -4.58 -30.78
CA ILE A 666 -19.66 -5.32 -29.86
C ILE A 666 -20.46 -6.40 -29.12
N ALA A 667 -21.73 -6.15 -28.81
CA ALA A 667 -22.62 -7.17 -28.27
C ALA A 667 -22.78 -8.36 -29.25
N PHE A 668 -22.92 -8.10 -30.55
CA PHE A 668 -22.96 -9.14 -31.58
C PHE A 668 -21.65 -9.92 -31.68
N GLU A 669 -20.51 -9.23 -31.74
CA GLU A 669 -19.20 -9.89 -31.74
C GLU A 669 -19.04 -10.80 -30.52
N THR A 670 -19.32 -10.26 -29.33
CA THR A 670 -19.28 -11.02 -28.07
C THR A 670 -20.21 -12.23 -28.13
N PHE A 671 -21.44 -12.07 -28.65
CA PHE A 671 -22.42 -13.16 -28.77
C PHE A 671 -21.95 -14.32 -29.67
N TYR A 672 -21.21 -14.02 -30.75
CA TYR A 672 -20.66 -15.05 -31.64
C TYR A 672 -19.33 -15.62 -31.15
N GLU A 673 -18.55 -14.87 -30.37
CA GLU A 673 -17.34 -15.36 -29.69
C GLU A 673 -17.64 -16.32 -28.53
N MET A 674 -18.82 -16.22 -27.93
CA MET A 674 -19.25 -17.10 -26.83
C MET A 674 -19.12 -18.59 -27.22
N PRO A 675 -18.40 -19.41 -26.44
CA PRO A 675 -18.23 -20.84 -26.73
C PRO A 675 -19.55 -21.61 -26.81
N LYS A 676 -20.55 -21.16 -26.03
CA LYS A 676 -21.89 -21.75 -25.98
C LYS A 676 -22.95 -20.67 -25.83
N ARG A 677 -23.82 -20.56 -26.82
CA ARG A 677 -24.96 -19.62 -26.84
C ARG A 677 -26.14 -20.22 -26.10
N VAL A 678 -26.21 -19.96 -24.79
CA VAL A 678 -27.32 -20.38 -23.92
C VAL A 678 -28.55 -19.51 -24.12
N LEU A 679 -29.74 -20.02 -23.77
CA LEU A 679 -31.02 -19.31 -23.88
C LEU A 679 -30.98 -17.88 -23.29
N VAL A 680 -30.26 -17.69 -22.18
CA VAL A 680 -30.10 -16.38 -21.53
C VAL A 680 -29.41 -15.36 -22.44
N ALA A 681 -28.39 -15.77 -23.21
CA ALA A 681 -27.68 -14.88 -24.14
C ALA A 681 -28.59 -14.41 -25.28
N TRP A 682 -29.42 -15.30 -25.83
CA TRP A 682 -30.43 -14.95 -26.83
C TRP A 682 -31.45 -13.94 -26.28
N ASN A 683 -31.91 -14.15 -25.05
CA ASN A 683 -32.86 -13.25 -24.40
C ASN A 683 -32.25 -11.86 -24.14
N ILE A 684 -30.97 -11.79 -23.77
CA ILE A 684 -30.25 -10.53 -23.57
C ILE A 684 -30.21 -9.72 -24.88
N MET A 685 -29.83 -10.36 -26.00
CA MET A 685 -29.77 -9.70 -27.31
C MET A 685 -31.15 -9.21 -27.75
N ILE A 686 -32.16 -10.06 -27.71
CA ILE A 686 -33.53 -9.71 -28.10
C ILE A 686 -34.08 -8.57 -27.23
N THR A 687 -33.86 -8.62 -25.91
CA THR A 687 -34.32 -7.57 -24.99
C THR A 687 -33.58 -6.25 -25.22
N GLY A 688 -32.27 -6.30 -25.47
CA GLY A 688 -31.45 -5.13 -25.79
C GLY A 688 -31.93 -4.40 -27.05
N PHE A 689 -32.17 -5.15 -28.15
CA PHE A 689 -32.71 -4.61 -29.39
C PHE A 689 -34.14 -4.08 -29.24
N ALA A 690 -35.01 -4.83 -28.55
CA ALA A 690 -36.39 -4.43 -28.32
C ALA A 690 -36.49 -3.12 -27.53
N ARG A 691 -35.64 -2.94 -26.51
CA ARG A 691 -35.57 -1.70 -25.72
C ARG A 691 -35.09 -0.49 -26.52
N ASN A 692 -34.38 -0.70 -27.61
CA ASN A 692 -33.83 0.36 -28.46
C ASN A 692 -34.56 0.49 -29.82
N GLY A 693 -35.67 -0.23 -30.00
CA GLY A 693 -36.53 -0.10 -31.19
C GLY A 693 -36.10 -0.90 -32.43
N GLU A 694 -35.09 -1.77 -32.30
CA GLU A 694 -34.50 -2.53 -33.42
C GLU A 694 -35.29 -3.83 -33.72
N VAL A 695 -36.55 -3.68 -34.15
CA VAL A 695 -37.51 -4.79 -34.30
C VAL A 695 -37.07 -5.83 -35.33
N GLU A 696 -36.41 -5.43 -36.41
CA GLU A 696 -35.96 -6.34 -37.47
C GLU A 696 -34.86 -7.29 -36.96
N MET A 697 -33.93 -6.78 -36.15
CA MET A 697 -32.88 -7.59 -35.52
C MET A 697 -33.44 -8.58 -34.49
N CYS A 698 -34.49 -8.21 -33.75
CA CYS A 698 -35.20 -9.14 -32.87
C CYS A 698 -35.81 -10.31 -33.67
N ILE A 699 -36.45 -10.03 -34.80
CA ILE A 699 -37.08 -11.06 -35.66
C ILE A 699 -36.02 -11.96 -36.27
N GLN A 700 -34.87 -11.42 -36.68
CA GLN A 700 -33.76 -12.22 -37.20
C GLN A 700 -33.21 -13.19 -36.14
N LEU A 701 -32.91 -12.71 -34.93
CA LEU A 701 -32.41 -13.54 -33.84
C LEU A 701 -33.42 -14.61 -33.39
N LEU A 702 -34.73 -14.34 -33.48
CA LEU A 702 -35.78 -15.34 -33.23
C LEU A 702 -35.84 -16.44 -34.29
N LYS A 703 -35.37 -16.21 -35.51
CA LYS A 703 -35.29 -17.20 -36.60
C LYS A 703 -34.01 -18.03 -36.56
N GLU A 704 -32.94 -17.50 -35.97
CA GLU A 704 -31.64 -18.18 -35.82
C GLU A 704 -31.56 -19.11 -34.60
N LYS A 705 -32.45 -18.94 -33.63
CA LYS A 705 -32.57 -19.74 -32.40
C LYS A 705 -33.36 -21.02 -32.63
#